data_AF-A0AAU9VQ32-F1
#
_entry.id   AF-A0AAU9VQ32-F1
#
_cell.length_a   1.000
_cell.length_b   1.000
_cell.length_c   1.000
_cell.angle_alpha   90.00
_cell.angle_beta   90.00
_cell.angle_gamma   90.00
#
_symmetry.space_group_name_H-M   'P 1'
#
loop_
_entity.id
_entity.type
_entity.pdbx_description
1 polymer ?
#
loop_
_entity_poly.entity_id
_entity_poly.type
_entity_poly.pdbx_seq_one_letter_code
_entity_poly.pdbx_strand_id
1 'polypeptide(L)'
;METLTVSLNKKKGGYGFNIKGGRDKPFREGDSSIYITRLRPGATAEKDGRLAPGDKILEINGNDVSDVTHSEALDLVRKTKGGKLTLLVQKRAIKFTEGEDGDDGLGVMSIQLHREKKGRGLGFNIRGGRDSPYVPEDPSIYVTRINSEGAAASDGRLSVGDKLLEINNVNVEDTTIDRAIDLIQSKKRLLLLVEKKALQRVVKTVREGAVDSVRGVENVIELYKDPEYGLGFNIRGGSDANYMRGHPGIFVTSIKPGGSADRDSRLKIGDRLLEINGVDVRSVPQDAAVQLVQRSVDKVTLLVEKDAEQLFKNSEFYSLSDFDEIDMSGEAGCFFRDQKRRIDFVLAYEEFDNEPASKETLRYRRRYMKNLQKSQLEFEEEQSPTKKGHLHFIKVHVPWEVMLFYAEELNFKGPLKARTEEKINWSERILKKFHLPNIFKDDVPDQPPNYFTATFQASKLQRFVGSDNPETYFKDTERTRVANEILETAVYGSRNKGEIGISRLVEEGVFTAAYPLHVGPAELPSDWNKAPDGPEERRLSQRQILKEYWARWGKWLKYQPLDHVREYFGEKIGIYFGWLGQYTAWLIPPSFVGLLVFLYGYLTIDSSQNTALEICNSANWTFVMCPLCEEELGCKAWDLKSSCSRARTSYLFDNPATVGYALFVAFWAVFFLEYWKRKEITLAYQWDVLGFEEEEERPRPTFAALAPAVERNPVTGLLEPHFPEEKRFPRIVSGIAIVICMVSLVVLFMVGVIVYKLLVIHPLYENPNFQEYASTIVSVTGSIMNLIIIMILSKVYEKLAYVLNHWEMHRTQTEYEDNLTFKVFVFQFMNFFASIFYIAFFKGKLVGYPGNYTKIFGLRTEQCSPGGCLMELAQQLSVIMIGKQVIGNVQEVLVPEIKKFMKKRKMGVTGNEVKPRWELDYDLLENEGLFGEYLEMVIQFGFVTIFVAAFPLAPFFALANNIFEIRIDSDKMVCDLRRPVAHRAQDIGIWFSMLSAIAKMAVISNAFLIAFTSQFLPKLLYRASISPDGSLHGYTNYSLAWAPPNSTSVPCRYIEFNNPDGSPSKFYWHLVTLKLGFVILFEHFVFSVSWLIDMLVPDIPAGLDQAIKREAYQAKQIMSDNHGLMGGLPSSDDYMLELET
;
A
#
# COMPACT_ATOMS: atom_id res chain seq x y z
N MET A 1 -29.05 34.15 64.40
CA MET A 1 -28.53 35.22 63.51
C MET A 1 -28.98 36.55 64.08
N GLU A 2 -28.09 37.53 64.11
CA GLU A 2 -28.33 38.83 64.75
C GLU A 2 -29.08 39.77 63.79
N THR A 3 -30.21 40.32 64.22
CA THR A 3 -30.94 41.37 63.49
C THR A 3 -30.49 42.74 63.98
N LEU A 4 -30.28 43.66 63.04
CA LEU A 4 -29.75 44.98 63.29
C LEU A 4 -30.58 46.03 62.56
N THR A 5 -31.01 47.07 63.28
CA THR A 5 -31.67 48.23 62.67
C THR A 5 -30.63 49.29 62.28
N VAL A 6 -30.57 49.63 61.00
CA VAL A 6 -29.64 50.63 60.45
C VAL A 6 -30.41 51.82 59.89
N SER A 7 -30.04 53.04 60.29
CA SER A 7 -30.63 54.27 59.78
C SER A 7 -29.60 55.06 58.97
N LEU A 8 -29.87 55.30 57.68
CA LEU A 8 -29.01 56.02 56.75
C LEU A 8 -29.65 57.32 56.27
N ASN A 9 -28.86 58.38 56.15
CA ASN A 9 -29.31 59.66 55.59
C ASN A 9 -28.86 59.82 54.13
N LYS A 10 -29.77 60.19 53.24
CA LYS A 10 -29.54 60.36 51.80
C LYS A 10 -28.59 61.54 51.54
N LYS A 11 -27.49 61.30 50.82
CA LYS A 11 -26.56 62.34 50.32
C LYS A 11 -26.68 62.48 48.80
N LYS A 12 -25.92 63.42 48.18
CA LYS A 12 -25.93 63.72 46.73
C LYS A 12 -25.72 62.50 45.79
N GLY A 13 -25.33 61.32 46.29
CA GLY A 13 -25.19 60.07 45.54
C GLY A 13 -26.17 58.94 45.94
N GLY A 14 -27.23 59.22 46.70
CA GLY A 14 -28.15 58.21 47.25
C GLY A 14 -27.66 57.60 48.56
N TYR A 15 -28.15 56.39 48.88
CA TYR A 15 -27.76 55.67 50.10
C TYR A 15 -26.48 54.84 49.94
N GLY A 16 -26.12 54.45 48.71
CA GLY A 16 -24.81 53.86 48.42
C GLY A 16 -24.71 52.34 48.54
N PHE A 17 -25.82 51.61 48.38
CA PHE A 17 -25.84 50.15 48.36
C PHE A 17 -26.76 49.64 47.25
N ASN A 18 -26.51 48.41 46.77
CA ASN A 18 -27.34 47.71 45.80
C ASN A 18 -28.10 46.57 46.48
N ILE A 19 -29.33 46.33 46.06
CA ILE A 19 -30.17 45.22 46.51
C ILE A 19 -30.46 44.26 45.34
N LYS A 20 -30.64 42.96 45.63
CA LYS A 20 -31.10 41.92 44.69
C LYS A 20 -31.96 40.91 45.46
N GLY A 21 -32.87 40.23 44.79
CA GLY A 21 -33.89 39.40 45.44
C GLY A 21 -35.30 39.96 45.25
N GLY A 22 -36.29 39.19 45.67
CA GLY A 22 -37.72 39.45 45.47
C GLY A 22 -38.40 38.22 44.86
N ARG A 23 -39.70 38.03 45.07
CA ARG A 23 -40.43 36.84 44.57
C ARG A 23 -40.37 36.64 43.05
N ASP A 24 -40.21 37.74 42.31
CA ASP A 24 -40.09 37.78 40.84
C ASP A 24 -38.64 37.62 40.35
N LYS A 25 -37.66 37.94 41.22
CA LYS A 25 -36.22 37.84 40.93
C LYS A 25 -35.48 37.28 42.13
N PRO A 26 -35.78 36.03 42.55
CA PRO A 26 -35.26 35.48 43.78
C PRO A 26 -33.73 35.40 43.73
N PHE A 27 -33.06 35.77 44.83
CA PHE A 27 -31.60 35.73 44.90
C PHE A 27 -31.08 34.30 45.11
N ARG A 28 -31.90 33.44 45.72
CA ARG A 28 -31.73 31.97 45.84
C ARG A 28 -33.06 31.32 45.44
N GLU A 29 -33.02 30.17 44.76
CA GLU A 29 -34.25 29.43 44.44
C GLU A 29 -35.08 29.15 45.70
N GLY A 30 -36.37 29.50 45.66
CA GLY A 30 -37.28 29.40 46.80
C GLY A 30 -37.15 30.49 47.87
N ASP A 31 -36.26 31.48 47.71
CA ASP A 31 -36.09 32.60 48.63
C ASP A 31 -36.47 33.95 47.99
N SER A 32 -37.65 34.46 48.36
CA SER A 32 -38.20 35.76 47.93
C SER A 32 -37.54 36.96 48.60
N SER A 33 -36.57 36.75 49.49
CA SER A 33 -36.01 37.82 50.32
C SER A 33 -35.09 38.78 49.55
N ILE A 34 -34.98 40.00 50.07
CA ILE A 34 -34.11 41.04 49.52
C ILE A 34 -32.73 41.01 50.22
N TYR A 35 -31.65 41.04 49.44
CA TYR A 35 -30.27 41.01 49.94
C TYR A 35 -29.47 42.22 49.48
N ILE A 36 -28.55 42.68 50.33
CA ILE A 36 -27.55 43.67 49.95
C ILE A 36 -26.43 42.94 49.19
N THR A 37 -26.25 43.27 47.92
CA THR A 37 -25.22 42.62 47.08
C THR A 37 -23.90 43.38 47.07
N ARG A 38 -23.95 44.71 47.25
CA ARG A 38 -22.75 45.55 47.19
C ARG A 38 -22.95 46.87 47.91
N LEU A 39 -21.88 47.36 48.54
CA LEU A 39 -21.77 48.73 49.03
C LEU A 39 -20.85 49.52 48.09
N ARG A 40 -21.20 50.78 47.80
CA ARG A 40 -20.38 51.66 46.96
C ARG A 40 -19.25 52.28 47.80
N PRO A 41 -17.99 52.17 47.35
CA PRO A 41 -16.84 52.76 48.04
C PRO A 41 -17.01 54.27 48.32
N GLY A 42 -16.84 54.68 49.56
CA GLY A 42 -16.93 56.06 50.05
C GLY A 42 -18.35 56.61 50.23
N ALA A 43 -19.41 55.82 49.97
CA ALA A 43 -20.81 56.24 50.09
C ALA A 43 -21.34 56.12 51.53
N THR A 44 -22.55 56.66 51.80
CA THR A 44 -23.11 56.72 53.16
C THR A 44 -23.24 55.34 53.81
N ALA A 45 -23.73 54.33 53.09
CA ALA A 45 -23.90 52.98 53.63
C ALA A 45 -22.59 52.29 54.01
N GLU A 46 -21.51 52.50 53.24
CA GLU A 46 -20.19 51.93 53.55
C GLU A 46 -19.53 52.69 54.70
N LYS A 47 -19.63 54.04 54.73
CA LYS A 47 -19.08 54.87 55.82
C LYS A 47 -19.78 54.66 57.16
N ASP A 48 -21.05 54.27 57.15
CA ASP A 48 -21.78 53.89 58.36
C ASP A 48 -21.25 52.57 58.95
N GLY A 49 -20.66 51.70 58.12
CA GLY A 49 -19.95 50.48 58.53
C GLY A 49 -20.83 49.35 59.07
N ARG A 50 -22.13 49.60 59.33
CA ARG A 50 -23.04 48.61 59.91
C ARG A 50 -23.74 47.72 58.89
N LEU A 51 -23.67 48.03 57.59
CA LEU A 51 -24.15 47.15 56.52
C LEU A 51 -22.97 46.41 55.89
N ALA A 52 -23.22 45.20 55.38
CA ALA A 52 -22.27 44.43 54.60
C ALA A 52 -22.97 43.74 53.42
N PRO A 53 -22.25 43.49 52.30
CA PRO A 53 -22.72 42.57 51.29
C PRO A 53 -23.06 41.20 51.91
N GLY A 54 -24.24 40.67 51.61
CA GLY A 54 -24.75 39.41 52.16
C GLY A 54 -25.74 39.56 53.32
N ASP A 55 -25.98 40.79 53.78
CA ASP A 55 -27.04 41.08 54.76
C ASP A 55 -28.43 40.97 54.08
N LYS A 56 -29.37 40.27 54.73
CA LYS A 56 -30.77 40.13 54.28
C LYS A 56 -31.60 41.28 54.86
N ILE A 57 -32.32 42.00 54.02
CA ILE A 57 -33.22 43.07 54.46
C ILE A 57 -34.56 42.42 54.80
N LEU A 58 -34.99 42.59 56.05
CA LEU A 58 -36.27 42.12 56.56
C LEU A 58 -37.32 43.24 56.46
N GLU A 59 -36.94 44.48 56.76
CA GLU A 59 -37.86 45.62 56.65
C GLU A 59 -37.20 46.86 56.05
N ILE A 60 -38.00 47.65 55.32
CA ILE A 60 -37.63 48.96 54.78
C ILE A 60 -38.62 50.01 55.30
N ASN A 61 -38.12 50.92 56.14
CA ASN A 61 -38.90 51.94 56.85
C ASN A 61 -40.10 51.35 57.63
N GLY A 62 -39.93 50.15 58.20
CA GLY A 62 -40.98 49.45 58.95
C GLY A 62 -41.97 48.65 58.10
N ASN A 63 -41.77 48.59 56.77
CA ASN A 63 -42.54 47.68 55.91
C ASN A 63 -41.75 46.38 55.71
N ASP A 64 -42.39 45.24 55.97
CA ASP A 64 -41.83 43.92 55.71
C ASP A 64 -41.57 43.74 54.21
N VAL A 65 -40.37 43.26 53.88
CA VAL A 65 -39.91 43.00 52.51
C VAL A 65 -39.47 41.54 52.32
N SER A 66 -39.90 40.64 53.20
CA SER A 66 -39.59 39.20 53.13
C SER A 66 -40.21 38.51 51.91
N ASP A 67 -41.36 38.96 51.43
CA ASP A 67 -42.04 38.43 50.23
C ASP A 67 -42.64 39.54 49.37
N VAL A 68 -41.76 40.35 48.77
CA VAL A 68 -42.13 41.43 47.84
C VAL A 68 -41.45 41.21 46.50
N THR A 69 -41.95 41.86 45.45
CA THR A 69 -41.20 41.94 44.19
C THR A 69 -39.97 42.83 44.32
N HIS A 70 -38.97 42.60 43.48
CA HIS A 70 -37.75 43.39 43.41
C HIS A 70 -38.05 44.88 43.18
N SER A 71 -39.03 45.18 42.33
CA SER A 71 -39.51 46.54 42.07
C SER A 71 -40.15 47.19 43.29
N GLU A 72 -40.95 46.45 44.06
CA GLU A 72 -41.61 46.98 45.28
C GLU A 72 -40.57 47.33 46.35
N ALA A 73 -39.56 46.48 46.55
CA ALA A 73 -38.45 46.77 47.47
C ALA A 73 -37.67 48.03 47.07
N LEU A 74 -37.36 48.20 45.78
CA LEU A 74 -36.72 49.41 45.27
C LEU A 74 -37.58 50.66 45.46
N ASP A 75 -38.89 50.53 45.24
CA ASP A 75 -39.84 51.62 45.43
C ASP A 75 -39.90 52.06 46.89
N LEU A 76 -39.88 51.13 47.85
CA LEU A 76 -39.83 51.45 49.28
C LEU A 76 -38.56 52.21 49.66
N VAL A 77 -37.40 51.85 49.07
CA VAL A 77 -36.16 52.61 49.27
C VAL A 77 -36.26 54.01 48.63
N ARG A 78 -36.81 54.11 47.42
CA ARG A 78 -36.90 55.37 46.65
C ARG A 78 -37.93 56.35 47.21
N LYS A 79 -39.08 55.87 47.68
CA LYS A 79 -40.21 56.67 48.21
C LYS A 79 -40.02 57.17 49.64
N THR A 80 -38.87 56.90 50.27
CA THR A 80 -38.51 57.37 51.61
C THR A 80 -38.61 58.91 51.73
N LYS A 81 -39.67 59.41 52.37
CA LYS A 81 -39.90 60.84 52.62
C LYS A 81 -38.96 61.35 53.72
N GLY A 82 -38.31 62.49 53.50
CA GLY A 82 -37.39 63.11 54.48
C GLY A 82 -35.92 62.63 54.42
N GLY A 83 -35.57 61.75 53.48
CA GLY A 83 -34.17 61.38 53.21
C GLY A 83 -33.53 60.43 54.24
N LYS A 84 -34.19 60.09 55.35
CA LYS A 84 -33.72 59.10 56.33
C LYS A 84 -34.35 57.73 56.05
N LEU A 85 -33.54 56.75 55.70
CA LEU A 85 -33.93 55.36 55.44
C LEU A 85 -33.60 54.48 56.63
N THR A 86 -34.56 53.74 57.15
CA THR A 86 -34.35 52.74 58.21
C THR A 86 -34.51 51.34 57.63
N LEU A 87 -33.52 50.49 57.85
CA LEU A 87 -33.53 49.09 57.40
C LEU A 87 -33.43 48.19 58.63
N LEU A 88 -34.30 47.18 58.73
CA LEU A 88 -34.07 46.05 59.61
C LEU A 88 -33.37 44.98 58.79
N VAL A 89 -32.12 44.64 59.15
CA VAL A 89 -31.32 43.66 58.41
C VAL A 89 -30.92 42.50 59.29
N GLN A 90 -30.92 41.30 58.74
CA GLN A 90 -30.34 40.11 59.33
C GLN A 90 -28.89 39.99 58.86
N LYS A 91 -27.95 40.10 59.80
CA LYS A 91 -26.52 40.11 59.51
C LYS A 91 -26.03 38.73 59.08
N ARG A 92 -25.11 38.69 58.09
CA ARG A 92 -24.44 37.47 57.60
C ARG A 92 -25.40 36.37 57.07
N ALA A 93 -26.49 36.76 56.42
CA ALA A 93 -27.44 35.81 55.85
C ALA A 93 -26.83 35.00 54.67
N ILE A 94 -25.83 35.58 53.99
CA ILE A 94 -25.05 34.95 52.92
C ILE A 94 -23.57 35.29 53.13
N LYS A 95 -22.68 34.28 53.08
CA LYS A 95 -21.23 34.48 53.03
C LYS A 95 -20.80 34.57 51.56
N PHE A 96 -20.18 35.68 51.17
CA PHE A 96 -19.46 35.77 49.89
C PHE A 96 -18.04 35.21 50.12
N THR A 97 -17.67 34.14 49.41
CA THR A 97 -16.36 33.49 49.53
C THR A 97 -15.29 34.24 48.74
N GLU A 98 -14.25 34.72 49.44
CA GLU A 98 -12.98 35.07 48.81
C GLU A 98 -12.06 33.86 48.90
N GLY A 99 -11.94 33.11 47.81
CA GLY A 99 -10.92 32.08 47.63
C GLY A 99 -11.18 30.76 48.39
N GLU A 100 -10.91 29.67 47.68
CA GLU A 100 -10.89 28.27 48.13
C GLU A 100 -12.25 27.56 48.34
N ASP A 101 -12.23 26.29 47.95
CA ASP A 101 -13.34 25.46 47.48
C ASP A 101 -14.52 25.31 48.46
N GLY A 102 -15.73 25.47 47.93
CA GLY A 102 -16.99 25.22 48.63
C GLY A 102 -18.16 25.22 47.65
N ASP A 103 -18.71 24.04 47.40
CA ASP A 103 -19.82 23.73 46.49
C ASP A 103 -21.18 24.17 47.04
N ASP A 104 -21.41 25.48 47.13
CA ASP A 104 -22.65 26.03 47.67
C ASP A 104 -23.14 27.25 46.84
N GLY A 105 -23.57 26.99 45.61
CA GLY A 105 -24.89 27.47 45.18
C GLY A 105 -25.09 28.81 44.46
N LEU A 106 -24.09 29.62 44.10
CA LEU A 106 -24.40 30.78 43.20
C LEU A 106 -23.34 31.25 42.21
N GLY A 107 -22.13 30.69 42.18
CA GLY A 107 -21.18 30.85 41.07
C GLY A 107 -20.74 32.27 40.69
N VAL A 108 -21.24 33.36 41.26
CA VAL A 108 -20.87 34.71 40.83
C VAL A 108 -19.59 35.18 41.53
N MET A 109 -18.58 35.56 40.74
CA MET A 109 -17.26 35.96 41.19
C MET A 109 -16.84 37.31 40.57
N SER A 110 -16.26 38.20 41.38
CA SER A 110 -15.61 39.41 40.86
C SER A 110 -14.12 39.16 40.59
N ILE A 111 -13.66 39.44 39.38
CA ILE A 111 -12.27 39.22 38.94
C ILE A 111 -11.67 40.54 38.53
N GLN A 112 -10.43 40.80 38.94
CA GLN A 112 -9.71 42.02 38.58
C GLN A 112 -8.41 41.67 37.85
N LEU A 113 -8.34 42.02 36.57
CA LEU A 113 -7.18 41.76 35.72
C LEU A 113 -6.42 43.06 35.45
N HIS A 114 -5.09 42.99 35.42
CA HIS A 114 -4.23 44.11 35.06
C HIS A 114 -3.54 43.83 33.73
N ARG A 115 -3.52 44.83 32.84
CA ARG A 115 -2.77 44.73 31.58
C ARG A 115 -1.27 44.93 31.84
N GLU A 116 -0.45 43.92 31.52
CA GLU A 116 1.02 44.05 31.55
C GLU A 116 1.58 44.84 30.35
N LYS A 117 2.80 45.37 30.47
CA LYS A 117 3.38 46.30 29.48
C LYS A 117 3.80 45.59 28.17
N LYS A 118 3.51 46.30 27.06
CA LYS A 118 3.89 46.10 25.63
C LYS A 118 3.54 44.73 25.01
N GLY A 119 2.32 44.65 24.46
CA GLY A 119 1.95 43.72 23.38
C GLY A 119 1.18 42.48 23.78
N ARG A 120 1.21 42.07 25.05
CA ARG A 120 0.41 40.95 25.55
C ARG A 120 -0.98 41.46 25.99
N GLY A 121 -2.03 40.97 25.33
CA GLY A 121 -3.42 41.25 25.71
C GLY A 121 -3.78 40.62 27.08
N LEU A 122 -5.03 40.75 27.51
CA LEU A 122 -5.50 40.19 28.79
C LEU A 122 -5.55 38.65 28.82
N GLY A 123 -5.35 37.98 27.69
CA GLY A 123 -5.15 36.53 27.64
C GLY A 123 -6.41 35.68 27.60
N PHE A 124 -7.57 36.21 27.21
CA PHE A 124 -8.81 35.44 27.06
C PHE A 124 -9.65 35.96 25.89
N ASN A 125 -10.47 35.06 25.31
CA ASN A 125 -11.40 35.36 24.23
C ASN A 125 -12.83 35.28 24.72
N ILE A 126 -13.71 36.11 24.16
CA ILE A 126 -15.14 36.12 24.43
C ILE A 126 -15.95 35.89 23.15
N ARG A 127 -17.12 35.28 23.26
CA ARG A 127 -18.15 35.19 22.20
C ARG A 127 -19.53 35.36 22.81
N GLY A 128 -20.53 35.70 22.00
CA GLY A 128 -21.88 36.02 22.44
C GLY A 128 -22.15 37.50 22.37
N GLY A 129 -23.34 37.92 22.79
CA GLY A 129 -23.87 39.27 22.56
C GLY A 129 -25.20 39.21 21.82
N ARG A 130 -26.04 40.23 21.97
CA ARG A 130 -27.39 40.27 21.34
C ARG A 130 -27.35 40.14 19.82
N ASP A 131 -26.29 40.64 19.19
CA ASP A 131 -26.05 40.63 17.75
C ASP A 131 -25.55 39.28 17.21
N SER A 132 -24.88 38.50 18.05
CA SER A 132 -24.34 37.19 17.67
C SER A 132 -24.33 36.25 18.90
N PRO A 133 -25.50 35.74 19.31
CA PRO A 133 -25.61 34.92 20.51
C PRO A 133 -24.80 33.62 20.37
N TYR A 134 -24.00 33.31 21.39
CA TYR A 134 -23.13 32.11 21.39
C TYR A 134 -23.89 30.85 21.82
N VAL A 135 -24.93 31.03 22.62
CA VAL A 135 -25.92 30.02 22.97
C VAL A 135 -27.25 30.45 22.34
N PRO A 136 -28.02 29.56 21.68
CA PRO A 136 -29.32 29.92 21.11
C PRO A 136 -30.21 30.60 22.16
N GLU A 137 -30.81 31.73 21.79
CA GLU A 137 -31.71 32.54 22.65
C GLU A 137 -31.09 33.16 23.93
N ASP A 138 -29.79 33.01 24.20
CA ASP A 138 -29.10 33.76 25.27
C ASP A 138 -28.21 34.87 24.68
N PRO A 139 -28.56 36.17 24.84
CA PRO A 139 -27.76 37.30 24.35
C PRO A 139 -26.48 37.56 25.18
N SER A 140 -26.19 36.71 26.16
CA SER A 140 -25.06 36.89 27.08
C SER A 140 -23.71 36.58 26.45
N ILE A 141 -22.66 37.09 27.08
CA ILE A 141 -21.29 36.99 26.61
C ILE A 141 -20.52 35.99 27.47
N TYR A 142 -19.85 35.03 26.82
CA TYR A 142 -19.13 33.93 27.46
C TYR A 142 -17.64 33.95 27.15
N VAL A 143 -16.83 33.49 28.10
CA VAL A 143 -15.40 33.24 27.90
C VAL A 143 -15.21 31.91 27.17
N THR A 144 -14.63 31.93 25.98
CA THR A 144 -14.49 30.74 25.12
C THR A 144 -13.10 30.14 25.11
N ARG A 145 -12.07 30.94 25.42
CA ARG A 145 -10.68 30.48 25.47
C ARG A 145 -9.89 31.32 26.45
N ILE A 146 -8.96 30.68 27.15
CA ILE A 146 -7.94 31.34 27.96
C ILE A 146 -6.57 30.91 27.42
N ASN A 147 -5.69 31.88 27.17
CA ASN A 147 -4.34 31.65 26.69
C ASN A 147 -3.41 31.42 27.89
N SER A 148 -2.69 30.30 27.92
CA SER A 148 -1.85 29.84 29.02
C SER A 148 -0.75 30.84 29.44
N GLU A 149 -0.32 31.72 28.53
CA GLU A 149 0.70 32.74 28.80
C GLU A 149 0.14 34.15 29.10
N GLY A 150 -1.19 34.30 29.23
CA GLY A 150 -1.86 35.60 29.40
C GLY A 150 -2.27 35.94 30.84
N ALA A 151 -2.54 37.22 31.11
CA ALA A 151 -2.87 37.72 32.46
C ALA A 151 -4.08 37.00 33.11
N ALA A 152 -5.06 36.58 32.32
CA ALA A 152 -6.20 35.78 32.79
C ALA A 152 -5.81 34.36 33.25
N ALA A 153 -4.85 33.71 32.57
CA ALA A 153 -4.34 32.41 33.00
C ALA A 153 -3.47 32.52 34.25
N SER A 154 -2.64 33.57 34.34
CA SER A 154 -1.81 33.83 35.53
C SER A 154 -2.64 34.18 36.77
N ASP A 155 -3.78 34.84 36.61
CA ASP A 155 -4.71 35.11 37.72
C ASP A 155 -5.48 33.84 38.15
N GLY A 156 -5.74 32.91 37.23
CA GLY A 156 -6.31 31.59 37.50
C GLY A 156 -7.80 31.56 37.86
N ARG A 157 -8.42 32.72 38.16
CA ARG A 157 -9.82 32.77 38.62
C ARG A 157 -10.85 32.83 37.48
N LEU A 158 -10.45 33.26 36.29
CA LEU A 158 -11.31 33.24 35.10
C LEU A 158 -11.18 31.87 34.42
N SER A 159 -12.28 31.28 33.96
CA SER A 159 -12.30 29.96 33.31
C SER A 159 -13.09 29.98 32.01
N VAL A 160 -12.80 29.05 31.10
CA VAL A 160 -13.61 28.83 29.90
C VAL A 160 -15.00 28.35 30.32
N GLY A 161 -16.04 28.97 29.75
CA GLY A 161 -17.45 28.71 30.08
C GLY A 161 -18.06 29.66 31.13
N ASP A 162 -17.29 30.62 31.65
CA ASP A 162 -17.82 31.67 32.54
C ASP A 162 -18.63 32.72 31.74
N LYS A 163 -19.77 33.16 32.28
CA LYS A 163 -20.65 34.19 31.70
C LYS A 163 -20.30 35.56 32.28
N LEU A 164 -20.13 36.58 31.44
CA LEU A 164 -19.84 37.94 31.88
C LEU A 164 -21.13 38.68 32.23
N LEU A 165 -21.28 39.11 33.48
CA LEU A 165 -22.42 39.89 33.97
C LEU A 165 -22.14 41.39 33.95
N GLU A 166 -20.93 41.79 34.35
CA GLU A 166 -20.50 43.19 34.32
C GLU A 166 -19.06 43.35 33.85
N ILE A 167 -18.79 44.41 33.08
CA ILE A 167 -17.45 44.84 32.68
C ILE A 167 -17.25 46.28 33.14
N ASN A 168 -16.25 46.52 33.99
CA ASN A 168 -15.93 47.82 34.58
C ASN A 168 -17.11 48.50 35.31
N ASN A 169 -17.98 47.69 35.95
CA ASN A 169 -19.25 48.09 36.61
C ASN A 169 -20.37 48.53 35.63
N VAL A 170 -20.29 48.11 34.37
CA VAL A 170 -21.38 48.26 33.39
C VAL A 170 -21.98 46.87 33.17
N ASN A 171 -23.30 46.72 33.27
CA ASN A 171 -23.99 45.47 32.96
C ASN A 171 -23.83 45.15 31.46
N VAL A 172 -23.46 43.91 31.15
CA VAL A 172 -23.20 43.41 29.78
C VAL A 172 -24.01 42.16 29.44
N GLU A 173 -25.06 41.85 30.21
CA GLU A 173 -25.88 40.65 29.98
C GLU A 173 -26.68 40.73 28.66
N ASP A 174 -26.96 41.93 28.17
CA ASP A 174 -27.78 42.16 26.97
C ASP A 174 -27.21 43.29 26.09
N THR A 175 -25.91 43.18 25.78
CA THR A 175 -25.14 44.13 24.96
C THR A 175 -24.61 43.46 23.69
N THR A 176 -24.17 44.25 22.70
CA THR A 176 -23.45 43.72 21.53
C THR A 176 -22.02 43.31 21.89
N ILE A 177 -21.46 42.35 21.14
CA ILE A 177 -20.08 41.88 21.39
C ILE A 177 -19.06 43.01 21.27
N ASP A 178 -19.24 43.89 20.29
CA ASP A 178 -18.35 45.03 20.04
C ASP A 178 -18.31 45.98 21.24
N ARG A 179 -19.48 46.25 21.85
CA ARG A 179 -19.57 47.12 23.02
C ARG A 179 -18.88 46.51 24.25
N ALA A 180 -18.94 45.19 24.40
CA ALA A 180 -18.22 44.50 25.46
C ALA A 180 -16.70 44.51 25.23
N ILE A 181 -16.25 44.35 23.99
CA ILE A 181 -14.82 44.48 23.62
C ILE A 181 -14.32 45.90 23.94
N ASP A 182 -15.07 46.94 23.58
CA ASP A 182 -14.75 48.32 23.92
C ASP A 182 -14.59 48.52 25.45
N LEU A 183 -15.53 47.98 26.24
CA LEU A 183 -15.48 48.06 27.69
C LEU A 183 -14.24 47.34 28.25
N ILE A 184 -13.87 46.19 27.69
CA ILE A 184 -12.65 45.44 28.04
C ILE A 184 -11.39 46.23 27.71
N GLN A 185 -11.40 46.99 26.61
CA GLN A 185 -10.28 47.79 26.12
C GLN A 185 -10.16 49.17 26.78
N SER A 186 -11.25 49.70 27.33
CA SER A 186 -11.34 51.08 27.85
C SER A 186 -10.42 51.43 29.03
N LYS A 187 -9.99 50.45 29.85
CA LYS A 187 -9.21 50.69 31.07
C LYS A 187 -8.01 49.75 31.18
N LYS A 188 -6.91 50.25 31.76
CA LYS A 188 -5.70 49.46 32.08
C LYS A 188 -5.95 48.37 33.14
N ARG A 189 -6.89 48.65 34.05
CA ARG A 189 -7.38 47.72 35.08
C ARG A 189 -8.81 47.33 34.69
N LEU A 190 -9.01 46.04 34.43
CA LEU A 190 -10.29 45.47 34.05
C LEU A 190 -10.94 44.85 35.28
N LEU A 191 -12.18 45.25 35.58
CA LEU A 191 -13.00 44.61 36.59
C LEU A 191 -14.12 43.82 35.90
N LEU A 192 -14.20 42.52 36.16
CA LEU A 192 -15.24 41.64 35.63
C LEU A 192 -16.10 41.13 36.80
N LEU A 193 -17.41 41.07 36.59
CA LEU A 193 -18.30 40.24 37.39
C LEU A 193 -18.72 39.08 36.51
N VAL A 194 -18.39 37.86 36.91
CA VAL A 194 -18.61 36.66 36.10
C VAL A 194 -19.45 35.65 36.86
N GLU A 195 -20.30 34.93 36.16
CA GLU A 195 -20.96 33.74 36.65
C GLU A 195 -20.16 32.50 36.22
N LYS A 196 -19.59 31.81 37.21
CA LYS A 196 -18.76 30.62 37.05
C LYS A 196 -19.58 29.45 36.53
N LYS A 197 -18.97 28.68 35.63
CA LYS A 197 -19.54 27.44 35.06
C LYS A 197 -20.93 27.62 34.43
N ALA A 198 -21.27 28.83 33.99
CA ALA A 198 -22.59 29.16 33.45
C ALA A 198 -22.89 28.39 32.17
N LEU A 199 -21.92 28.32 31.24
CA LEU A 199 -22.08 27.56 30.00
C LEU A 199 -22.27 26.06 30.27
N GLN A 200 -21.56 25.48 31.24
CA GLN A 200 -21.71 24.07 31.60
C GLN A 200 -23.06 23.77 32.24
N ARG A 201 -23.62 24.71 33.01
CA ARG A 201 -24.98 24.60 33.54
C ARG A 201 -26.03 24.72 32.44
N VAL A 202 -25.89 25.67 31.52
CA VAL A 202 -26.80 25.81 30.36
C VAL A 202 -26.72 24.58 29.46
N VAL A 203 -25.53 24.10 29.14
CA VAL A 203 -25.36 22.85 28.39
C VAL A 203 -25.95 21.67 29.15
N LYS A 204 -25.83 21.61 30.50
CA LYS A 204 -26.47 20.58 31.33
C LYS A 204 -28.01 20.69 31.34
N THR A 205 -28.59 21.90 31.40
CA THR A 205 -30.05 22.12 31.34
C THR A 205 -30.61 21.89 29.95
N VAL A 206 -29.86 22.21 28.89
CA VAL A 206 -30.20 21.83 27.51
C VAL A 206 -30.06 20.31 27.32
N ARG A 207 -29.09 19.65 27.97
CA ARG A 207 -28.99 18.18 27.98
C ARG A 207 -30.15 17.52 28.73
N GLU A 208 -30.57 18.07 29.87
CA GLU A 208 -31.70 17.57 30.67
C GLU A 208 -33.05 17.91 30.01
N GLY A 209 -33.18 19.08 29.38
CA GLY A 209 -34.37 19.49 28.61
C GLY A 209 -34.49 18.82 27.25
N ALA A 210 -33.39 18.45 26.59
CA ALA A 210 -33.40 17.69 25.35
C ALA A 210 -33.73 16.20 25.57
N VAL A 211 -33.46 15.65 26.76
CA VAL A 211 -33.91 14.30 27.15
C VAL A 211 -35.44 14.23 27.26
N ASP A 212 -36.14 15.33 27.53
CA ASP A 212 -37.61 15.40 27.51
C ASP A 212 -38.20 15.60 26.11
N SER A 213 -37.39 15.94 25.09
CA SER A 213 -37.87 16.26 23.73
C SER A 213 -38.06 15.04 22.82
N VAL A 214 -37.60 13.86 23.25
CA VAL A 214 -37.77 12.58 22.54
C VAL A 214 -38.46 11.60 23.49
N ARG A 215 -39.69 11.91 23.93
CA ARG A 215 -40.48 10.96 24.74
C ARG A 215 -41.09 9.87 23.86
N GLY A 216 -40.76 8.63 24.16
CA GLY A 216 -41.51 7.47 23.69
C GLY A 216 -42.88 7.37 24.38
N VAL A 217 -43.74 6.46 23.90
CA VAL A 217 -45.04 6.22 24.53
C VAL A 217 -44.82 5.55 25.89
N GLU A 218 -45.22 6.23 26.97
CA GLU A 218 -45.21 5.68 28.32
C GLU A 218 -46.33 4.65 28.48
N ASN A 219 -46.00 3.46 28.97
CA ASN A 219 -46.93 2.37 29.20
C ASN A 219 -46.73 1.77 30.58
N VAL A 220 -47.84 1.56 31.30
CA VAL A 220 -47.84 0.84 32.57
C VAL A 220 -48.05 -0.64 32.31
N ILE A 221 -47.12 -1.47 32.78
CA ILE A 221 -47.15 -2.92 32.61
C ILE A 221 -47.14 -3.57 33.98
N GLU A 222 -48.12 -4.43 34.22
CA GLU A 222 -48.22 -5.22 35.44
C GLU A 222 -47.85 -6.67 35.13
N LEU A 223 -46.76 -7.14 35.71
CA LEU A 223 -46.27 -8.50 35.52
C LEU A 223 -46.39 -9.30 36.82
N TYR A 224 -46.91 -10.52 36.72
CA TYR A 224 -46.99 -11.47 37.82
C TYR A 224 -45.79 -12.41 37.80
N LYS A 225 -45.19 -12.67 38.97
CA LYS A 225 -44.02 -13.55 39.08
C LYS A 225 -44.44 -15.00 38.83
N ASP A 226 -43.80 -15.63 37.85
CA ASP A 226 -43.93 -17.07 37.61
C ASP A 226 -43.06 -17.85 38.62
N PRO A 227 -43.55 -18.97 39.21
CA PRO A 227 -42.79 -19.75 40.18
C PRO A 227 -41.48 -20.36 39.65
N GLU A 228 -41.41 -20.62 38.35
CA GLU A 228 -40.27 -21.28 37.69
C GLU A 228 -39.37 -20.26 36.97
N TYR A 229 -39.95 -19.20 36.40
CA TYR A 229 -39.23 -18.26 35.52
C TYR A 229 -39.11 -16.81 36.06
N GLY A 230 -39.67 -16.51 37.24
CA GLY A 230 -39.73 -15.14 37.77
C GLY A 230 -40.49 -14.20 36.83
N LEU A 231 -39.97 -13.01 36.56
CA LEU A 231 -40.60 -12.06 35.62
C LEU A 231 -40.15 -12.25 34.17
N GLY A 232 -39.08 -13.00 33.92
CA GLY A 232 -38.65 -13.36 32.57
C GLY A 232 -38.03 -12.25 31.72
N PHE A 233 -37.42 -11.20 32.29
CA PHE A 233 -36.68 -10.19 31.53
C PHE A 233 -35.41 -9.71 32.27
N ASN A 234 -34.43 -9.17 31.53
CA ASN A 234 -33.18 -8.62 32.06
C ASN A 234 -33.08 -7.12 31.81
N ILE A 235 -32.44 -6.41 32.75
CA ILE A 235 -32.22 -4.96 32.67
C ILE A 235 -30.73 -4.62 32.73
N ARG A 236 -30.30 -3.61 31.99
CA ARG A 236 -28.93 -3.03 32.05
C ARG A 236 -28.98 -1.50 31.97
N GLY A 237 -27.94 -0.88 32.49
CA GLY A 237 -27.83 0.58 32.56
C GLY A 237 -28.10 1.10 33.97
N GLY A 238 -28.07 2.41 34.16
CA GLY A 238 -28.19 3.05 35.46
C GLY A 238 -27.29 4.28 35.55
N SER A 239 -27.22 4.93 36.71
CA SER A 239 -26.31 6.06 36.94
C SER A 239 -24.83 5.67 37.12
N ASP A 240 -24.56 4.39 37.34
CA ASP A 240 -23.24 3.79 37.57
C ASP A 240 -22.66 3.07 36.34
N ALA A 241 -23.51 2.67 35.40
CA ALA A 241 -23.11 2.05 34.14
C ALA A 241 -24.04 2.51 33.01
N ASN A 242 -23.48 3.04 31.93
CA ASN A 242 -24.26 3.50 30.78
C ASN A 242 -24.46 2.34 29.78
N TYR A 243 -25.70 1.87 29.61
CA TYR A 243 -26.06 0.95 28.52
C TYR A 243 -26.00 1.64 27.15
N MET A 244 -26.35 2.93 27.09
CA MET A 244 -26.13 3.82 25.94
C MET A 244 -25.25 5.02 26.33
N ARG A 245 -24.19 5.28 25.57
CA ARG A 245 -23.18 6.31 25.89
C ARG A 245 -23.82 7.69 25.92
N GLY A 246 -23.77 8.37 27.06
CA GLY A 246 -24.33 9.72 27.21
C GLY A 246 -25.82 9.78 27.59
N HIS A 247 -26.50 8.63 27.74
CA HIS A 247 -27.90 8.56 28.15
C HIS A 247 -28.07 7.77 29.46
N PRO A 248 -28.36 8.44 30.60
CA PRO A 248 -28.61 7.76 31.86
C PRO A 248 -30.00 7.09 31.84
N GLY A 249 -30.06 5.78 32.07
CA GLY A 249 -31.32 5.06 32.10
C GLY A 249 -31.15 3.54 32.19
N ILE A 250 -32.22 2.86 32.59
CA ILE A 250 -32.26 1.41 32.76
C ILE A 250 -33.11 0.82 31.65
N PHE A 251 -32.55 -0.09 30.86
CA PHE A 251 -33.17 -0.61 29.63
C PHE A 251 -33.37 -2.11 29.71
N VAL A 252 -34.46 -2.61 29.11
CA VAL A 252 -34.74 -4.03 28.95
C VAL A 252 -33.87 -4.59 27.83
N THR A 253 -32.97 -5.52 28.16
CA THR A 253 -31.96 -6.03 27.22
C THR A 253 -32.26 -7.43 26.69
N SER A 254 -33.04 -8.21 27.41
CA SER A 254 -33.54 -9.49 26.92
C SER A 254 -34.82 -9.90 27.62
N ILE A 255 -35.65 -10.65 26.92
CA ILE A 255 -36.88 -11.26 27.42
C ILE A 255 -36.76 -12.77 27.20
N LYS A 256 -37.05 -13.55 28.23
CA LYS A 256 -36.90 -15.01 28.22
C LYS A 256 -38.14 -15.66 27.58
N PRO A 257 -37.99 -16.47 26.52
CA PRO A 257 -39.11 -17.15 25.88
C PRO A 257 -39.93 -17.99 26.87
N GLY A 258 -41.25 -17.82 26.88
CA GLY A 258 -42.19 -18.51 27.78
C GLY A 258 -42.28 -17.94 29.20
N GLY A 259 -41.47 -16.95 29.57
CA GLY A 259 -41.54 -16.26 30.87
C GLY A 259 -42.69 -15.25 30.98
N SER A 260 -42.96 -14.72 32.18
CA SER A 260 -44.09 -13.80 32.40
C SER A 260 -44.09 -12.55 31.51
N ALA A 261 -42.94 -11.92 31.29
CA ALA A 261 -42.82 -10.78 30.38
C ALA A 261 -43.09 -11.14 28.90
N ASP A 262 -42.69 -12.34 28.48
CA ASP A 262 -42.91 -12.84 27.11
C ASP A 262 -44.39 -13.16 26.86
N ARG A 263 -45.03 -13.85 27.81
CA ARG A 263 -46.47 -14.18 27.75
C ARG A 263 -47.38 -12.95 27.81
N ASP A 264 -46.97 -11.91 28.53
CA ASP A 264 -47.70 -10.63 28.56
C ASP A 264 -47.50 -9.84 27.26
N SER A 265 -46.36 -10.03 26.57
CA SER A 265 -46.00 -9.45 25.27
C SER A 265 -46.00 -7.91 25.16
N ARG A 266 -46.40 -7.19 26.22
CA ARG A 266 -46.39 -5.73 26.22
C ARG A 266 -44.98 -5.20 26.42
N LEU A 267 -44.13 -5.82 27.23
CA LEU A 267 -42.73 -5.41 27.45
C LEU A 267 -41.85 -5.91 26.29
N LYS A 268 -40.97 -5.07 25.74
CA LYS A 268 -40.07 -5.42 24.63
C LYS A 268 -38.61 -5.10 24.96
N ILE A 269 -37.69 -5.71 24.21
CA ILE A 269 -36.26 -5.37 24.25
C ILE A 269 -36.08 -3.96 23.69
N GLY A 270 -35.28 -3.13 24.36
CA GLY A 270 -35.04 -1.73 24.01
C GLY A 270 -35.97 -0.73 24.71
N ASP A 271 -36.97 -1.21 25.47
CA ASP A 271 -37.79 -0.36 26.33
C ASP A 271 -36.98 0.18 27.51
N ARG A 272 -37.22 1.42 27.91
CA ARG A 272 -36.60 2.04 29.08
C ARG A 272 -37.54 1.99 30.29
N LEU A 273 -37.03 1.58 31.44
CA LEU A 273 -37.77 1.63 32.70
C LEU A 273 -37.71 3.05 33.28
N LEU A 274 -38.89 3.63 33.50
CA LEU A 274 -39.06 4.93 34.14
C LEU A 274 -39.37 4.75 35.63
N GLU A 275 -40.27 3.83 35.97
CA GLU A 275 -40.62 3.51 37.36
C GLU A 275 -40.78 2.00 37.60
N ILE A 276 -40.45 1.56 38.82
CA ILE A 276 -40.68 0.19 39.32
C ILE A 276 -41.45 0.30 40.64
N ASN A 277 -42.70 -0.19 40.65
CA ASN A 277 -43.65 -0.06 41.76
C ASN A 277 -43.84 1.37 42.27
N GLY A 278 -43.89 2.34 41.36
CA GLY A 278 -44.04 3.77 41.70
C GLY A 278 -42.77 4.44 42.22
N VAL A 279 -41.61 3.77 42.15
CA VAL A 279 -40.31 4.36 42.44
C VAL A 279 -39.63 4.70 41.11
N ASP A 280 -39.26 5.97 40.94
CA ASP A 280 -38.49 6.44 39.78
C ASP A 280 -37.10 5.79 39.73
N VAL A 281 -36.80 5.15 38.60
CA VAL A 281 -35.53 4.44 38.38
C VAL A 281 -34.64 5.09 37.31
N ARG A 282 -35.01 6.28 36.79
CA ARG A 282 -34.29 6.94 35.67
C ARG A 282 -32.84 7.29 36.00
N SER A 283 -32.53 7.58 37.25
CA SER A 283 -31.20 7.99 37.73
C SER A 283 -30.63 7.06 38.81
N VAL A 284 -31.20 5.86 38.94
CA VAL A 284 -30.84 4.88 39.97
C VAL A 284 -29.74 3.95 39.43
N PRO A 285 -28.76 3.52 40.24
CA PRO A 285 -27.76 2.54 39.82
C PRO A 285 -28.41 1.17 39.52
N GLN A 286 -27.81 0.40 38.61
CA GLN A 286 -28.42 -0.83 38.08
C GLN A 286 -28.87 -1.79 39.19
N ASP A 287 -28.01 -2.01 40.19
CA ASP A 287 -28.26 -2.94 41.29
C ASP A 287 -29.47 -2.55 42.14
N ALA A 288 -29.73 -1.26 42.31
CA ALA A 288 -30.87 -0.77 43.09
C ALA A 288 -32.20 -1.01 42.35
N ALA A 289 -32.24 -0.88 41.02
CA ALA A 289 -33.42 -1.23 40.23
C ALA A 289 -33.68 -2.74 40.21
N VAL A 290 -32.62 -3.56 40.14
CA VAL A 290 -32.74 -5.02 40.28
C VAL A 290 -33.35 -5.39 41.63
N GLN A 291 -32.92 -4.74 42.72
CA GLN A 291 -33.50 -4.97 44.05
C GLN A 291 -34.98 -4.58 44.14
N LEU A 292 -35.42 -3.50 43.48
CA LEU A 292 -36.83 -3.09 43.45
C LEU A 292 -37.71 -4.14 42.77
N VAL A 293 -37.23 -4.74 41.68
CA VAL A 293 -37.90 -5.85 40.99
C VAL A 293 -37.92 -7.12 41.85
N GLN A 294 -36.81 -7.42 42.53
CA GLN A 294 -36.68 -8.63 43.35
C GLN A 294 -37.51 -8.60 44.63
N ARG A 295 -37.62 -7.47 45.32
CA ARG A 295 -38.36 -7.33 46.60
C ARG A 295 -39.88 -7.46 46.50
N SER A 296 -40.41 -7.41 45.29
CA SER A 296 -41.85 -7.55 45.04
C SER A 296 -42.28 -9.01 45.20
N VAL A 297 -43.35 -9.30 45.94
CA VAL A 297 -43.71 -10.70 46.26
C VAL A 297 -44.38 -11.40 45.08
N ASP A 298 -45.57 -10.94 44.66
CA ASP A 298 -46.36 -11.63 43.62
C ASP A 298 -46.55 -10.83 42.32
N LYS A 299 -46.45 -9.49 42.39
CA LYS A 299 -46.74 -8.55 41.29
C LYS A 299 -45.71 -7.43 41.22
N VAL A 300 -45.29 -7.06 40.01
CA VAL A 300 -44.45 -5.87 39.73
C VAL A 300 -45.17 -4.95 38.76
N THR A 301 -45.23 -3.67 39.08
CA THR A 301 -45.77 -2.62 38.20
C THR A 301 -44.60 -1.83 37.62
N LEU A 302 -44.50 -1.76 36.30
CA LEU A 302 -43.44 -1.07 35.59
C LEU A 302 -44.05 0.08 34.78
N LEU A 303 -43.53 1.30 34.95
CA LEU A 303 -43.76 2.36 33.97
C LEU A 303 -42.60 2.32 32.98
N VAL A 304 -42.90 2.06 31.71
CA VAL A 304 -41.88 1.88 30.67
C VAL A 304 -42.10 2.84 29.52
N GLU A 305 -41.01 3.38 29.00
CA GLU A 305 -40.99 4.15 27.77
C GLU A 305 -40.72 3.20 26.60
N LYS A 306 -41.67 3.11 25.66
CA LYS A 306 -41.61 2.20 24.52
C LYS A 306 -40.59 2.64 23.49
N ASP A 307 -39.88 1.65 22.92
CA ASP A 307 -38.96 1.83 21.79
C ASP A 307 -37.89 2.92 22.04
N ALA A 308 -37.62 3.20 23.32
CA ALA A 308 -36.75 4.28 23.77
C ALA A 308 -35.36 4.16 23.16
N GLU A 309 -34.78 2.95 23.13
CA GLU A 309 -33.48 2.70 22.49
C GLU A 309 -33.46 3.12 21.01
N GLN A 310 -34.53 2.88 20.26
CA GLN A 310 -34.60 3.20 18.84
C GLN A 310 -34.87 4.69 18.60
N LEU A 311 -35.69 5.31 19.45
CA LEU A 311 -35.94 6.76 19.44
C LEU A 311 -34.67 7.56 19.75
N PHE A 312 -33.84 7.11 20.70
CA PHE A 312 -32.56 7.76 20.99
C PHE A 312 -31.55 7.61 19.85
N LYS A 313 -31.45 6.42 19.23
CA LYS A 313 -30.59 6.18 18.05
C LYS A 313 -30.97 7.04 16.84
N ASN A 314 -32.25 7.39 16.70
CA ASN A 314 -32.76 8.18 15.57
C ASN A 314 -32.72 9.71 15.80
N SER A 315 -32.29 10.18 16.98
CA SER A 315 -32.26 11.61 17.29
C SER A 315 -31.05 12.33 16.68
N GLU A 316 -31.22 13.57 16.18
CA GLU A 316 -30.14 14.40 15.59
C GLU A 316 -28.93 14.60 16.52
N PHE A 317 -29.11 14.38 17.83
CA PHE A 317 -28.06 14.51 18.82
C PHE A 317 -27.09 13.32 18.84
N TYR A 318 -27.52 12.11 18.42
CA TYR A 318 -26.64 10.95 18.25
C TYR A 318 -25.68 11.19 17.06
N SER A 319 -26.18 11.83 16.00
CA SER A 319 -25.44 12.14 14.76
C SER A 319 -24.30 13.16 14.92
N LEU A 320 -24.31 14.03 15.93
CA LEU A 320 -23.26 15.04 16.16
C LEU A 320 -22.07 14.50 16.97
N SER A 321 -22.25 13.42 17.72
CA SER A 321 -21.18 12.72 18.46
C SER A 321 -20.48 11.63 17.64
N ASP A 322 -20.96 11.31 16.44
CA ASP A 322 -20.45 10.23 15.58
C ASP A 322 -19.06 10.49 14.97
N PHE A 323 -18.51 11.70 15.02
CA PHE A 323 -17.18 11.96 14.45
C PHE A 323 -16.05 11.15 15.13
N ASP A 324 -16.25 10.67 16.36
CA ASP A 324 -15.33 9.77 17.07
C ASP A 324 -15.78 8.28 17.04
N GLU A 325 -16.94 7.95 16.45
CA GLU A 325 -17.46 6.56 16.33
C GLU A 325 -17.45 5.99 14.90
N ILE A 326 -17.13 6.79 13.87
CA ILE A 326 -16.92 6.29 12.51
C ILE A 326 -15.71 5.34 12.49
N ASP A 327 -15.91 4.11 12.02
CA ASP A 327 -14.84 3.15 11.82
C ASP A 327 -13.85 3.65 10.75
N MET A 328 -12.80 4.31 11.21
CA MET A 328 -11.72 4.84 10.37
C MET A 328 -10.80 3.74 9.84
N SER A 329 -11.02 2.46 10.16
CA SER A 329 -10.28 1.35 9.55
C SER A 329 -10.76 1.01 8.13
N GLY A 330 -12.01 1.38 7.82
CA GLY A 330 -12.69 1.17 6.53
C GLY A 330 -12.47 2.29 5.51
N GLU A 331 -13.44 2.48 4.61
CA GLU A 331 -13.39 3.50 3.55
C GLU A 331 -13.47 4.93 4.09
N ALA A 332 -14.19 5.15 5.19
CA ALA A 332 -14.23 6.44 5.88
C ALA A 332 -12.84 6.91 6.36
N GLY A 333 -11.92 5.98 6.60
CA GLY A 333 -10.52 6.25 6.91
C GLY A 333 -9.70 6.80 5.74
N CYS A 334 -10.26 6.82 4.53
CA CYS A 334 -9.63 7.42 3.34
C CYS A 334 -9.97 8.91 3.18
N PHE A 335 -10.74 9.48 4.11
CA PHE A 335 -11.12 10.89 4.12
C PHE A 335 -10.59 11.60 5.36
N PHE A 336 -10.54 12.92 5.31
CA PHE A 336 -10.30 13.79 6.47
C PHE A 336 -11.44 13.63 7.48
N ARG A 337 -11.29 14.17 8.68
CA ARG A 337 -12.32 14.06 9.73
C ARG A 337 -13.69 14.61 9.31
N ASP A 338 -13.73 15.50 8.33
CA ASP A 338 -14.96 16.04 7.77
C ASP A 338 -15.71 15.08 6.81
N GLN A 339 -15.13 13.93 6.47
CA GLN A 339 -15.68 12.93 5.54
C GLN A 339 -16.00 13.49 4.14
N LYS A 340 -15.37 14.60 3.76
CA LYS A 340 -15.53 15.22 2.44
C LYS A 340 -14.24 15.17 1.66
N ARG A 341 -13.15 15.63 2.28
CA ARG A 341 -11.86 15.73 1.60
C ARG A 341 -11.13 14.39 1.65
N ARG A 342 -10.86 13.84 0.47
CA ARG A 342 -10.14 12.56 0.32
C ARG A 342 -8.65 12.73 0.65
N ILE A 343 -8.06 11.73 1.31
CA ILE A 343 -6.63 11.64 1.54
C ILE A 343 -5.97 11.08 0.27
N ASP A 344 -5.20 11.92 -0.42
CA ASP A 344 -4.47 11.53 -1.64
C ASP A 344 -3.06 11.02 -1.32
N PHE A 345 -2.46 11.48 -0.21
CA PHE A 345 -1.13 11.03 0.24
C PHE A 345 -1.00 11.12 1.76
N VAL A 346 -0.09 10.33 2.34
CA VAL A 346 0.26 10.41 3.76
C VAL A 346 1.77 10.55 3.92
N LEU A 347 2.19 11.50 4.75
CA LEU A 347 3.57 11.64 5.22
C LEU A 347 3.63 11.24 6.69
N ALA A 348 4.58 10.39 7.05
CA ALA A 348 4.76 9.93 8.44
C ALA A 348 6.13 10.31 8.98
N TYR A 349 6.21 10.66 10.26
CA TYR A 349 7.49 10.78 10.98
C TYR A 349 7.34 10.40 12.46
N GLU A 350 8.43 9.88 13.02
CA GLU A 350 8.50 9.50 14.44
C GLU A 350 9.22 10.60 15.23
N GLU A 351 8.70 10.96 16.39
CA GLU A 351 9.34 11.85 17.36
C GLU A 351 9.51 11.09 18.69
N PHE A 352 10.76 10.88 19.10
CA PHE A 352 11.08 10.12 20.31
C PHE A 352 11.27 11.07 21.50
N ASP A 353 10.71 10.70 22.66
CA ASP A 353 10.76 11.55 23.86
C ASP A 353 12.19 11.74 24.37
N ASN A 354 13.07 10.75 24.15
CA ASN A 354 14.46 10.73 24.63
C ASN A 354 15.49 11.21 23.58
N GLU A 355 15.10 11.30 22.32
CA GLU A 355 15.98 11.68 21.20
C GLU A 355 15.28 12.72 20.32
N PRO A 356 15.31 14.00 20.71
CA PRO A 356 14.66 15.04 19.93
C PRO A 356 15.31 15.17 18.55
N ALA A 357 14.49 15.39 17.53
CA ALA A 357 14.95 15.56 16.16
C ALA A 357 16.02 16.66 16.05
N SER A 358 17.03 16.44 15.21
CA SER A 358 18.09 17.43 15.00
C SER A 358 17.51 18.78 14.56
N LYS A 359 18.17 19.89 14.92
CA LYS A 359 17.75 21.24 14.49
C LYS A 359 17.65 21.35 12.96
N GLU A 360 18.49 20.60 12.24
CA GLU A 360 18.50 20.55 10.79
C GLU A 360 17.28 19.81 10.24
N THR A 361 16.96 18.63 10.77
CA THR A 361 15.75 17.85 10.45
C THR A 361 14.48 18.68 10.63
N LEU A 362 14.34 19.37 11.78
CA LEU A 362 13.19 20.24 12.06
C LEU A 362 13.12 21.43 11.09
N ARG A 363 14.27 21.97 10.68
CA ARG A 363 14.35 23.07 9.71
C ARG A 363 13.91 22.61 8.32
N TYR A 364 14.40 21.45 7.85
CA TYR A 364 14.03 20.88 6.56
C TYR A 364 12.54 20.56 6.51
N ARG A 365 12.00 19.88 7.53
CA ARG A 365 10.57 19.55 7.61
C ARG A 365 9.69 20.81 7.57
N ARG A 366 9.98 21.82 8.40
CA ARG A 366 9.19 23.09 8.40
C ARG A 366 9.26 23.83 7.07
N ARG A 367 10.44 23.88 6.46
CA ARG A 367 10.62 24.58 5.18
C ARG A 367 9.89 23.86 4.05
N TYR A 368 9.95 22.54 4.03
CA TYR A 368 9.24 21.69 3.09
C TYR A 368 7.73 21.88 3.21
N MET A 369 7.15 21.71 4.40
CA MET A 369 5.71 21.91 4.65
C MET A 369 5.24 23.32 4.27
N LYS A 370 6.02 24.36 4.59
CA LYS A 370 5.71 25.75 4.20
C LYS A 370 5.70 25.93 2.67
N ASN A 371 6.55 25.22 1.95
CA ASN A 371 6.57 25.29 0.49
C ASN A 371 5.41 24.51 -0.13
N LEU A 372 5.04 23.36 0.42
CA LEU A 372 3.85 22.63 -0.03
C LEU A 372 2.55 23.44 0.18
N GLN A 373 2.45 24.18 1.29
CA GLN A 373 1.32 25.11 1.51
C GLN A 373 1.22 26.21 0.45
N LYS A 374 2.32 26.61 -0.20
CA LYS A 374 2.27 27.58 -1.31
C LYS A 374 1.67 26.99 -2.58
N SER A 375 1.75 25.66 -2.75
CA SER A 375 1.10 24.93 -3.83
C SER A 375 -0.39 24.67 -3.56
N GLN A 376 -0.98 25.32 -2.54
CA GLN A 376 -2.39 25.22 -2.17
C GLN A 376 -2.87 23.80 -1.79
N LEU A 377 -1.95 22.92 -1.40
CA LEU A 377 -2.31 21.63 -0.82
C LEU A 377 -2.94 21.81 0.57
N GLU A 378 -3.89 20.95 0.89
CA GLU A 378 -4.55 20.92 2.18
C GLU A 378 -4.00 19.79 3.05
N PHE A 379 -3.88 20.06 4.35
CA PHE A 379 -3.25 19.16 5.31
C PHE A 379 -4.10 18.95 6.55
N GLU A 380 -4.08 17.74 7.08
CA GLU A 380 -4.62 17.37 8.39
C GLU A 380 -3.57 16.53 9.13
N GLU A 381 -3.25 16.89 10.37
CA GLU A 381 -2.25 16.20 11.18
C GLU A 381 -2.92 15.34 12.26
N GLU A 382 -2.47 14.10 12.38
CA GLU A 382 -2.86 13.15 13.43
C GLU A 382 -1.65 12.67 14.20
N GLN A 383 -1.86 12.30 15.46
CA GLN A 383 -0.81 11.82 16.34
C GLN A 383 -1.24 10.50 16.98
N SER A 384 -0.36 9.51 16.89
CA SER A 384 -0.58 8.18 17.45
C SER A 384 0.50 7.88 18.48
N PRO A 385 0.13 7.54 19.73
CA PRO A 385 1.11 7.28 20.78
C PRO A 385 1.87 5.99 20.50
N THR A 386 3.18 5.98 20.77
CA THR A 386 4.05 4.79 20.67
C THR A 386 4.80 4.56 21.99
N LYS A 387 5.43 3.37 22.17
CA LYS A 387 6.19 3.08 23.40
C LYS A 387 7.34 4.03 23.73
N LYS A 388 7.89 4.75 22.73
CA LYS A 388 9.10 5.58 22.88
C LYS A 388 8.88 7.05 22.49
N GLY A 389 7.65 7.46 22.21
CA GLY A 389 7.30 8.81 21.74
C GLY A 389 6.02 8.81 20.92
N HIS A 390 5.93 9.69 19.92
CA HIS A 390 4.72 9.91 19.12
C HIS A 390 5.00 9.69 17.63
N LEU A 391 4.07 9.04 16.93
CA LEU A 391 4.07 8.91 15.48
C LEU A 391 3.11 9.96 14.91
N HIS A 392 3.61 10.82 14.03
CA HIS A 392 2.83 11.87 13.40
C HIS A 392 2.48 11.47 11.97
N PHE A 393 1.21 11.64 11.61
CA PHE A 393 0.70 11.43 10.27
C PHE A 393 0.18 12.76 9.72
N ILE A 394 0.72 13.18 8.58
CA ILE A 394 0.23 14.33 7.83
C ILE A 394 -0.53 13.78 6.62
N LYS A 395 -1.85 13.93 6.63
CA LYS A 395 -2.75 13.62 5.52
C LYS A 395 -2.68 14.77 4.53
N VAL A 396 -2.58 14.46 3.24
CA VAL A 396 -2.47 15.42 2.14
C VAL A 396 -3.69 15.26 1.23
N HIS A 397 -4.36 16.37 0.94
CA HIS A 397 -5.46 16.46 -0.03
C HIS A 397 -5.11 17.46 -1.13
N VAL A 398 -5.40 17.10 -2.38
CA VAL A 398 -5.25 17.96 -3.56
C VAL A 398 -6.62 18.56 -3.92
N PRO A 399 -6.82 19.88 -3.76
CA PRO A 399 -8.07 20.53 -4.13
C PRO A 399 -8.39 20.41 -5.63
N TRP A 400 -9.67 20.58 -5.98
CA TRP A 400 -10.16 20.47 -7.35
C TRP A 400 -9.45 21.42 -8.32
N GLU A 401 -9.22 22.67 -7.92
CA GLU A 401 -8.55 23.68 -8.76
C GLU A 401 -7.10 23.30 -9.05
N VAL A 402 -6.41 22.72 -8.06
CA VAL A 402 -5.04 22.23 -8.20
C VAL A 402 -5.03 21.01 -9.14
N MET A 403 -6.01 20.11 -9.00
CA MET A 403 -6.17 18.97 -9.91
C MET A 403 -6.37 19.41 -11.36
N LEU A 404 -7.23 20.39 -11.63
CA LEU A 404 -7.46 20.90 -12.99
C LEU A 404 -6.18 21.47 -13.61
N PHE A 405 -5.43 22.27 -12.85
CA PHE A 405 -4.17 22.86 -13.30
C PHE A 405 -3.12 21.78 -13.63
N TYR A 406 -2.87 20.86 -12.70
CA TYR A 406 -1.87 19.81 -12.89
C TYR A 406 -2.30 18.75 -13.91
N ALA A 407 -3.60 18.47 -14.06
CA ALA A 407 -4.10 17.56 -15.10
C ALA A 407 -3.81 18.09 -16.51
N GLU A 408 -3.94 19.40 -16.72
CA GLU A 408 -3.55 20.04 -17.98
C GLU A 408 -2.02 20.11 -18.12
N GLU A 409 -1.29 20.46 -17.05
CA GLU A 409 0.17 20.50 -17.08
C GLU A 409 0.77 19.12 -17.43
N LEU A 410 0.26 18.05 -16.81
CA LEU A 410 0.72 16.68 -16.98
C LEU A 410 0.12 15.98 -18.21
N ASN A 411 -0.62 16.70 -19.06
CA ASN A 411 -1.26 16.20 -20.28
C ASN A 411 -2.12 14.95 -20.04
N PHE A 412 -2.94 14.93 -18.98
CA PHE A 412 -3.85 13.81 -18.74
C PHE A 412 -4.80 13.60 -19.91
N LYS A 413 -5.25 12.36 -20.14
CA LYS A 413 -6.24 12.04 -21.17
C LYS A 413 -7.63 11.95 -20.52
N GLY A 414 -8.52 12.87 -20.88
CA GLY A 414 -9.90 12.91 -20.39
C GLY A 414 -10.86 12.08 -21.26
N PRO A 415 -11.90 11.45 -20.68
CA PRO A 415 -12.86 10.61 -21.41
C PRO A 415 -13.80 11.43 -22.29
N LEU A 416 -13.94 11.05 -23.57
CA LEU A 416 -14.85 11.72 -24.53
C LEU A 416 -16.09 10.88 -24.86
N LYS A 417 -15.96 9.57 -25.07
CA LYS A 417 -17.10 8.66 -25.28
C LYS A 417 -16.72 7.23 -24.97
N ALA A 418 -17.69 6.40 -24.57
CA ALA A 418 -17.46 4.98 -24.34
C ALA A 418 -17.16 4.24 -25.65
N ARG A 419 -16.17 3.33 -25.62
CA ARG A 419 -15.87 2.37 -26.69
C ARG A 419 -16.88 1.22 -26.60
N THR A 420 -17.50 0.86 -27.72
CA THR A 420 -18.53 -0.19 -27.79
C THR A 420 -17.99 -1.57 -28.16
N GLU A 421 -16.68 -1.71 -28.41
CA GLU A 421 -16.08 -2.98 -28.84
C GLU A 421 -15.88 -3.95 -27.67
N GLU A 422 -16.39 -5.19 -27.81
CA GLU A 422 -16.14 -6.26 -26.85
C GLU A 422 -14.67 -6.72 -26.86
N LYS A 423 -14.03 -6.74 -25.69
CA LYS A 423 -12.69 -7.30 -25.50
C LYS A 423 -12.75 -8.83 -25.57
N ILE A 424 -12.58 -9.42 -26.74
CA ILE A 424 -12.54 -10.89 -26.90
C ILE A 424 -11.11 -11.41 -26.79
N ASN A 425 -10.85 -12.28 -25.81
CA ASN A 425 -9.57 -12.98 -25.67
C ASN A 425 -9.37 -14.03 -26.79
N TRP A 426 -8.12 -14.34 -27.15
CA TRP A 426 -7.82 -15.30 -28.23
C TRP A 426 -8.39 -16.71 -27.97
N SER A 427 -8.28 -17.16 -26.73
CA SER A 427 -8.81 -18.43 -26.22
C SER A 427 -10.33 -18.45 -26.24
N GLU A 428 -10.98 -17.35 -25.84
CA GLU A 428 -12.44 -17.19 -25.94
C GLU A 428 -12.89 -17.22 -27.40
N ARG A 429 -12.13 -16.60 -28.32
CA ARG A 429 -12.39 -16.68 -29.76
C ARG A 429 -12.30 -18.11 -30.28
N ILE A 430 -11.32 -18.89 -29.84
CA ILE A 430 -11.16 -20.30 -30.21
C ILE A 430 -12.28 -21.15 -29.60
N LEU A 431 -12.56 -21.02 -28.30
CA LEU A 431 -13.59 -21.78 -27.60
C LEU A 431 -14.99 -21.47 -28.15
N LYS A 432 -15.27 -20.20 -28.47
CA LYS A 432 -16.49 -19.78 -29.16
C LYS A 432 -16.58 -20.39 -30.56
N LYS A 433 -15.48 -20.46 -31.31
CA LYS A 433 -15.42 -21.15 -32.61
C LYS A 433 -15.73 -22.65 -32.48
N PHE A 434 -15.32 -23.29 -31.38
CA PHE A 434 -15.58 -24.70 -31.09
C PHE A 434 -16.83 -24.95 -30.23
N HIS A 435 -17.63 -23.91 -29.92
CA HIS A 435 -18.82 -23.98 -29.07
C HIS A 435 -18.59 -24.62 -27.68
N LEU A 436 -17.39 -24.47 -27.11
CA LEU A 436 -17.04 -24.99 -25.79
C LEU A 436 -17.20 -23.91 -24.70
N PRO A 437 -17.70 -24.26 -23.49
CA PRO A 437 -17.81 -23.31 -22.38
C PRO A 437 -16.41 -22.86 -21.92
N ASN A 438 -16.28 -21.56 -21.62
CA ASN A 438 -15.00 -20.99 -21.23
C ASN A 438 -14.73 -21.11 -19.73
N ILE A 439 -14.05 -22.18 -19.32
CA ILE A 439 -13.71 -22.48 -17.92
C ILE A 439 -12.79 -21.40 -17.31
N PHE A 440 -12.01 -20.71 -18.15
CA PHE A 440 -11.05 -19.68 -17.74
C PHE A 440 -11.70 -18.31 -17.47
N LYS A 441 -12.91 -18.07 -18.00
CA LYS A 441 -13.65 -16.82 -17.78
C LYS A 441 -14.21 -16.79 -16.36
N ASP A 442 -14.20 -15.60 -15.77
CA ASP A 442 -14.85 -15.29 -14.50
C ASP A 442 -15.60 -13.97 -14.69
N ASP A 443 -16.84 -13.91 -14.21
CA ASP A 443 -17.66 -12.70 -14.31
C ASP A 443 -17.31 -11.78 -13.13
N VAL A 444 -16.36 -10.87 -13.37
CA VAL A 444 -15.89 -9.91 -12.37
C VAL A 444 -16.84 -8.70 -12.32
N PRO A 445 -17.37 -8.33 -11.14
CA PRO A 445 -18.27 -7.19 -11.00
C PRO A 445 -17.56 -5.85 -11.27
N ASP A 446 -18.34 -4.80 -11.52
CA ASP A 446 -17.87 -3.41 -11.70
C ASP A 446 -16.70 -3.29 -12.69
N GLN A 447 -16.86 -3.79 -13.92
CA GLN A 447 -15.81 -3.64 -14.93
C GLN A 447 -15.56 -2.16 -15.26
N PRO A 448 -14.30 -1.71 -15.32
CA PRO A 448 -13.99 -0.31 -15.63
C PRO A 448 -14.45 0.02 -17.05
N PRO A 449 -15.23 1.10 -17.23
CA PRO A 449 -15.67 1.51 -18.57
C PRO A 449 -14.47 1.88 -19.44
N ASN A 450 -14.53 1.48 -20.70
CA ASN A 450 -13.50 1.80 -21.69
C ASN A 450 -13.95 3.03 -22.48
N TYR A 451 -13.21 4.12 -22.40
CA TYR A 451 -13.50 5.36 -23.14
C TYR A 451 -12.46 5.57 -24.24
N PHE A 452 -12.84 6.24 -25.33
CA PHE A 452 -11.86 6.97 -26.13
C PHE A 452 -11.61 8.32 -25.48
N THR A 453 -10.36 8.74 -25.47
CA THR A 453 -9.91 9.89 -24.69
C THR A 453 -9.19 10.92 -25.55
N ALA A 454 -9.01 12.13 -25.02
CA ALA A 454 -8.22 13.19 -25.62
C ALA A 454 -7.46 13.96 -24.55
N THR A 455 -6.42 14.70 -24.95
CA THR A 455 -5.66 15.55 -24.02
C THR A 455 -6.59 16.53 -23.30
N PHE A 456 -6.50 16.50 -21.97
CA PHE A 456 -7.32 17.29 -21.06
C PHE A 456 -7.01 18.77 -21.21
N GLN A 457 -8.07 19.58 -21.25
CA GLN A 457 -7.98 21.04 -21.29
C GLN A 457 -9.00 21.59 -20.30
N ALA A 458 -8.56 22.32 -19.27
CA ALA A 458 -9.46 22.82 -18.23
C ALA A 458 -10.53 23.77 -18.82
N SER A 459 -10.17 24.52 -19.86
CA SER A 459 -11.10 25.41 -20.58
C SER A 459 -12.23 24.67 -21.33
N LYS A 460 -12.06 23.39 -21.64
CA LYS A 460 -13.02 22.54 -22.36
C LYS A 460 -13.59 21.41 -21.49
N LEU A 461 -13.55 21.56 -20.17
CA LEU A 461 -13.98 20.55 -19.19
C LEU A 461 -15.34 19.94 -19.52
N GLN A 462 -16.32 20.77 -19.92
CA GLN A 462 -17.69 20.36 -20.25
C GLN A 462 -17.81 19.40 -21.46
N ARG A 463 -16.73 19.21 -22.25
CA ARG A 463 -16.71 18.25 -23.37
C ARG A 463 -16.35 16.83 -22.94
N PHE A 464 -15.85 16.65 -21.71
CA PHE A 464 -15.44 15.35 -21.19
C PHE A 464 -16.58 14.70 -20.41
N VAL A 465 -16.75 13.39 -20.59
CA VAL A 465 -17.81 12.62 -19.93
C VAL A 465 -17.58 12.57 -18.43
N GLY A 466 -18.63 12.84 -17.65
CA GLY A 466 -18.57 12.82 -16.18
C GLY A 466 -17.98 14.10 -15.57
N SER A 467 -17.76 15.15 -16.35
CA SER A 467 -17.26 16.45 -15.86
C SER A 467 -18.17 17.14 -14.85
N ASP A 468 -19.45 16.74 -14.78
CA ASP A 468 -20.46 17.33 -13.90
C ASP A 468 -20.25 17.01 -12.42
N ASN A 469 -19.49 15.95 -12.10
CA ASN A 469 -19.25 15.54 -10.72
C ASN A 469 -17.74 15.61 -10.36
N PRO A 470 -17.29 16.71 -9.72
CA PRO A 470 -15.90 16.92 -9.33
C PRO A 470 -15.30 15.82 -8.43
N GLU A 471 -16.12 15.17 -7.61
CA GLU A 471 -15.67 14.16 -6.64
C GLU A 471 -15.29 12.83 -7.31
N THR A 472 -15.85 12.55 -8.49
CA THR A 472 -15.70 11.24 -9.18
C THR A 472 -14.99 11.33 -10.52
N TYR A 473 -14.82 12.54 -11.08
CA TYR A 473 -14.20 12.72 -12.39
C TYR A 473 -12.75 12.24 -12.44
N PHE A 474 -11.90 12.72 -11.52
CA PHE A 474 -10.52 12.27 -11.44
C PHE A 474 -10.43 10.96 -10.66
N LYS A 475 -9.76 9.99 -11.25
CA LYS A 475 -9.49 8.70 -10.60
C LYS A 475 -8.52 8.90 -9.45
N ASP A 476 -8.60 8.01 -8.47
CA ASP A 476 -7.70 8.03 -7.33
C ASP A 476 -6.22 7.85 -7.74
N THR A 477 -5.94 7.05 -8.76
CA THR A 477 -4.59 6.92 -9.34
C THR A 477 -4.08 8.21 -10.00
N GLU A 478 -4.97 9.02 -10.57
CA GLU A 478 -4.64 10.34 -11.13
C GLU A 478 -4.37 11.36 -10.03
N ARG A 479 -5.19 11.36 -8.96
CA ARG A 479 -5.02 12.23 -7.79
C ARG A 479 -3.72 11.95 -7.04
N THR A 480 -3.44 10.68 -6.75
CA THR A 480 -2.19 10.24 -6.11
C THR A 480 -0.96 10.58 -6.95
N ARG A 481 -1.07 10.52 -8.29
CA ARG A 481 -0.01 10.93 -9.22
C ARG A 481 0.28 12.44 -9.17
N VAL A 482 -0.76 13.28 -9.18
CA VAL A 482 -0.62 14.74 -9.00
C VAL A 482 0.00 15.07 -7.64
N ALA A 483 -0.49 14.44 -6.57
CA ALA A 483 0.07 14.62 -5.23
C ALA A 483 1.56 14.26 -5.20
N ASN A 484 1.94 13.11 -5.77
CA ASN A 484 3.33 12.67 -5.84
C ASN A 484 4.21 13.65 -6.64
N GLU A 485 3.74 14.18 -7.76
CA GLU A 485 4.48 15.17 -8.55
C GLU A 485 4.77 16.44 -7.73
N ILE A 486 3.78 16.96 -6.99
CA ILE A 486 3.96 18.14 -6.15
C ILE A 486 4.94 17.85 -5.02
N LEU A 487 4.88 16.65 -4.42
CA LEU A 487 5.78 16.24 -3.34
C LEU A 487 7.21 16.03 -3.85
N GLU A 488 7.42 15.42 -5.01
CA GLU A 488 8.75 15.15 -5.56
C GLU A 488 9.45 16.40 -6.11
N THR A 489 8.69 17.42 -6.52
CA THR A 489 9.25 18.68 -7.04
C THR A 489 9.48 19.73 -5.96
N ALA A 490 8.88 19.58 -4.78
CA ALA A 490 8.95 20.57 -3.72
C ALA A 490 10.37 20.70 -3.11
N VAL A 491 10.85 21.95 -3.03
CA VAL A 491 12.19 22.27 -2.51
C VAL A 491 12.16 22.36 -0.98
N TYR A 492 13.10 21.72 -0.29
CA TYR A 492 13.28 21.90 1.16
C TYR A 492 14.60 22.59 1.53
N GLY A 493 15.60 22.51 0.67
CA GLY A 493 16.95 23.01 0.93
C GLY A 493 17.51 23.94 -0.16
N SER A 494 18.75 23.69 -0.56
CA SER A 494 19.49 24.32 -1.65
C SER A 494 19.28 23.55 -2.96
N ARG A 495 18.76 24.23 -3.98
CA ARG A 495 18.53 23.65 -5.31
C ARG A 495 19.83 23.14 -5.95
N ASN A 496 20.94 23.86 -5.75
CA ASN A 496 22.26 23.50 -6.29
C ASN A 496 22.84 22.20 -5.70
N LYS A 497 22.30 21.73 -4.56
CA LYS A 497 22.67 20.45 -3.95
C LYS A 497 21.63 19.35 -4.22
N GLY A 498 20.59 19.64 -5.00
CA GLY A 498 19.48 18.73 -5.25
C GLY A 498 18.63 18.45 -4.01
N GLU A 499 18.59 19.36 -3.03
CA GLU A 499 17.79 19.20 -1.79
C GLU A 499 16.30 19.52 -2.06
N ILE A 500 15.68 18.61 -2.83
CA ILE A 500 14.28 18.65 -3.27
C ILE A 500 13.64 17.25 -3.14
N GLY A 501 12.32 17.21 -3.12
CA GLY A 501 11.53 15.98 -3.22
C GLY A 501 11.35 15.24 -1.90
N ILE A 502 10.23 14.51 -1.81
CA ILE A 502 9.90 13.71 -0.63
C ILE A 502 10.76 12.45 -0.52
N SER A 503 11.07 11.78 -1.64
CA SER A 503 11.90 10.56 -1.62
C SER A 503 13.22 10.77 -0.90
N ARG A 504 13.93 11.86 -1.20
CA ARG A 504 15.19 12.20 -0.54
C ARG A 504 15.04 12.52 0.95
N LEU A 505 13.95 13.19 1.34
CA LEU A 505 13.67 13.46 2.76
C LEU A 505 13.37 12.18 3.55
N VAL A 506 12.80 11.16 2.90
CA VAL A 506 12.63 9.82 3.50
C VAL A 506 13.98 9.11 3.62
N GLU A 507 14.81 9.14 2.58
CA GLU A 507 16.17 8.57 2.60
C GLU A 507 17.09 9.22 3.67
N GLU A 508 16.99 10.55 3.84
CA GLU A 508 17.72 11.31 4.86
C GLU A 508 17.13 11.15 6.28
N GLY A 509 16.01 10.42 6.43
CA GLY A 509 15.36 10.16 7.71
C GLY A 509 14.61 11.36 8.31
N VAL A 510 14.27 12.37 7.50
CA VAL A 510 13.44 13.52 7.93
C VAL A 510 11.98 13.12 8.05
N PHE A 511 11.49 12.32 7.11
CA PHE A 511 10.24 11.57 7.21
C PHE A 511 10.57 10.09 7.31
N THR A 512 9.73 9.31 7.99
CA THR A 512 9.91 7.84 8.06
C THR A 512 9.26 7.14 6.86
N ALA A 513 8.20 7.73 6.29
CA ALA A 513 7.53 7.20 5.12
C ALA A 513 6.71 8.28 4.40
N ALA A 514 6.49 8.07 3.10
CA ALA A 514 5.51 8.79 2.30
C ALA A 514 4.83 7.80 1.34
N TYR A 515 3.50 7.73 1.35
CA TYR A 515 2.78 6.73 0.55
C TYR A 515 1.32 7.15 0.27
N PRO A 516 0.74 6.70 -0.86
CA PRO A 516 -0.70 6.76 -1.08
C PRO A 516 -1.42 5.67 -0.27
N LEU A 517 -2.71 5.89 0.03
CA LEU A 517 -3.51 4.93 0.78
C LEU A 517 -4.14 3.87 -0.12
N HIS A 518 -4.32 2.67 0.43
CA HIS A 518 -5.25 1.69 -0.14
C HIS A 518 -6.69 2.10 0.13
N VAL A 519 -7.53 2.05 -0.91
CA VAL A 519 -8.97 2.28 -0.82
C VAL A 519 -9.64 1.08 -0.15
N GLY A 520 -9.95 1.22 1.15
CA GLY A 520 -10.66 0.22 1.94
C GLY A 520 -9.86 -1.03 2.37
N PRO A 521 -10.50 -1.92 3.15
CA PRO A 521 -9.91 -3.17 3.61
C PRO A 521 -9.77 -4.19 2.47
N ALA A 522 -8.84 -5.15 2.62
CA ALA A 522 -8.65 -6.23 1.64
C ALA A 522 -9.66 -7.39 1.82
N GLU A 523 -10.07 -7.65 3.06
CA GLU A 523 -10.98 -8.73 3.39
C GLU A 523 -12.45 -8.33 3.14
N LEU A 524 -13.27 -9.32 2.80
CA LEU A 524 -14.71 -9.14 2.66
C LEU A 524 -15.34 -8.84 4.03
N PRO A 525 -16.40 -8.01 4.09
CA PRO A 525 -17.13 -7.77 5.32
C PRO A 525 -17.68 -9.09 5.91
N SER A 526 -17.65 -9.25 7.24
CA SER A 526 -18.10 -10.47 7.94
C SER A 526 -19.56 -10.87 7.65
N ASP A 527 -20.38 -9.89 7.27
CA ASP A 527 -21.81 -10.05 6.97
C ASP A 527 -22.12 -10.10 5.48
N TRP A 528 -21.11 -10.20 4.60
CA TRP A 528 -21.27 -10.29 3.15
C TRP A 528 -22.25 -11.39 2.72
N ASN A 529 -22.20 -12.55 3.39
CA ASN A 529 -23.09 -13.69 3.12
C ASN A 529 -24.42 -13.65 3.90
N LYS A 530 -24.67 -12.61 4.71
CA LYS A 530 -25.79 -12.54 5.67
C LYS A 530 -26.72 -11.33 5.44
N ALA A 531 -26.45 -10.49 4.45
CA ALA A 531 -27.23 -9.29 4.18
C ALA A 531 -28.71 -9.66 3.87
N PRO A 532 -29.70 -8.97 4.46
CA PRO A 532 -31.13 -9.25 4.27
C PRO A 532 -31.59 -9.17 2.80
N ASP A 533 -30.93 -8.30 2.03
CA ASP A 533 -31.28 -7.98 0.64
C ASP A 533 -30.36 -8.66 -0.40
N GLY A 534 -29.57 -9.66 0.03
CA GLY A 534 -28.68 -10.43 -0.82
C GLY A 534 -27.30 -9.79 -1.07
N PRO A 535 -26.36 -10.54 -1.69
CA PRO A 535 -25.00 -10.05 -2.00
C PRO A 535 -24.95 -9.02 -3.15
N GLU A 536 -26.08 -8.67 -3.76
CA GLU A 536 -26.14 -7.81 -4.96
C GLU A 536 -26.20 -6.31 -4.66
N GLU A 537 -26.70 -5.87 -3.49
CA GLU A 537 -26.81 -4.43 -3.18
C GLU A 537 -25.54 -3.79 -2.61
N ARG A 538 -24.64 -4.57 -1.99
CA ARG A 538 -23.43 -4.01 -1.38
C ARG A 538 -22.29 -3.97 -2.39
N ARG A 539 -21.93 -2.77 -2.86
CA ARG A 539 -20.81 -2.58 -3.77
C ARG A 539 -19.48 -2.91 -3.06
N LEU A 540 -18.65 -3.74 -3.70
CA LEU A 540 -17.33 -4.10 -3.19
C LEU A 540 -16.32 -2.99 -3.48
N SER A 541 -15.36 -2.79 -2.57
CA SER A 541 -14.24 -1.89 -2.84
C SER A 541 -13.34 -2.47 -3.94
N GLN A 542 -12.65 -1.61 -4.70
CA GLN A 542 -11.71 -2.06 -5.74
C GLN A 542 -10.66 -3.04 -5.20
N ARG A 543 -10.20 -2.84 -3.96
CA ARG A 543 -9.22 -3.74 -3.32
C ARG A 543 -9.83 -5.11 -2.99
N GLN A 544 -11.09 -5.15 -2.52
CA GLN A 544 -11.79 -6.40 -2.25
C GLN A 544 -12.04 -7.20 -3.53
N ILE A 545 -12.40 -6.52 -4.63
CA ILE A 545 -12.55 -7.15 -5.95
C ILE A 545 -11.23 -7.79 -6.38
N LEU A 546 -10.12 -7.06 -6.28
CA LEU A 546 -8.79 -7.59 -6.61
C LEU A 546 -8.40 -8.77 -5.70
N LYS A 547 -8.72 -8.72 -4.40
CA LYS A 547 -8.45 -9.84 -3.49
C LYS A 547 -9.22 -11.10 -3.88
N GLU A 548 -10.52 -10.97 -4.15
CA GLU A 548 -11.42 -12.11 -4.35
C GLU A 548 -11.29 -12.75 -5.74
N TYR A 549 -11.14 -11.93 -6.79
CA TYR A 549 -11.14 -12.38 -8.18
C TYR A 549 -9.75 -12.54 -8.80
N TRP A 550 -8.69 -12.02 -8.16
CA TRP A 550 -7.33 -12.09 -8.69
C TRP A 550 -6.31 -12.69 -7.72
N ALA A 551 -6.20 -12.15 -6.50
CA ALA A 551 -5.18 -12.59 -5.54
C ALA A 551 -5.54 -13.86 -4.74
N ARG A 552 -6.77 -14.36 -4.87
CA ARG A 552 -7.18 -15.60 -4.20
C ARG A 552 -6.55 -16.83 -4.85
N TRP A 553 -5.87 -17.65 -4.05
CA TRP A 553 -5.24 -18.90 -4.48
C TRP A 553 -6.18 -19.86 -5.24
N GLY A 554 -7.48 -19.88 -4.89
CA GLY A 554 -8.49 -20.69 -5.57
C GLY A 554 -8.77 -20.29 -7.03
N LYS A 555 -8.33 -19.09 -7.47
CA LYS A 555 -8.57 -18.55 -8.82
C LYS A 555 -7.39 -18.77 -9.78
N TRP A 556 -6.43 -19.64 -9.46
CA TRP A 556 -5.24 -19.97 -10.27
C TRP A 556 -5.50 -20.33 -11.76
N LEU A 557 -6.67 -20.89 -12.12
CA LEU A 557 -7.04 -21.19 -13.51
C LEU A 557 -7.84 -20.07 -14.21
N LYS A 558 -8.18 -18.97 -13.54
CA LYS A 558 -8.99 -17.88 -14.11
C LYS A 558 -8.13 -16.82 -14.80
N TYR A 559 -8.70 -16.14 -15.80
CA TYR A 559 -8.06 -14.98 -16.43
C TYR A 559 -7.81 -13.86 -15.42
N GLN A 560 -6.75 -13.10 -15.65
CA GLN A 560 -6.42 -11.94 -14.83
C GLN A 560 -7.29 -10.74 -15.21
N PRO A 561 -7.90 -10.03 -14.25
CA PRO A 561 -8.66 -8.81 -14.50
C PRO A 561 -7.72 -7.61 -14.68
N LEU A 562 -7.02 -7.55 -15.82
CA LEU A 562 -5.98 -6.54 -16.09
C LEU A 562 -6.48 -5.10 -15.99
N ASP A 563 -7.73 -4.83 -16.36
CA ASP A 563 -8.30 -3.48 -16.32
C ASP A 563 -8.47 -2.98 -14.88
N HIS A 564 -8.92 -3.84 -13.96
CA HIS A 564 -8.99 -3.51 -12.52
C HIS A 564 -7.60 -3.35 -11.91
N VAL A 565 -6.64 -4.19 -12.31
CA VAL A 565 -5.23 -4.06 -11.86
C VAL A 565 -4.67 -2.71 -12.31
N ARG A 566 -4.87 -2.34 -13.57
CA ARG A 566 -4.48 -1.03 -14.11
C ARG A 566 -5.15 0.11 -13.35
N GLU A 567 -6.46 0.05 -13.16
CA GLU A 567 -7.20 1.13 -12.50
C GLU A 567 -6.74 1.37 -11.07
N TYR A 568 -6.33 0.32 -10.35
CA TYR A 568 -5.91 0.41 -8.96
C TYR A 568 -4.42 0.72 -8.76
N PHE A 569 -3.54 0.06 -9.53
CA PHE A 569 -2.08 0.11 -9.37
C PHE A 569 -1.36 0.92 -10.47
N GLY A 570 -2.03 1.27 -11.55
CA GLY A 570 -1.47 1.98 -12.70
C GLY A 570 -1.01 1.05 -13.83
N GLU A 571 -0.66 1.68 -14.96
CA GLU A 571 -0.33 0.99 -16.20
C GLU A 571 0.95 0.16 -16.10
N LYS A 572 1.96 0.64 -15.36
CA LYS A 572 3.24 -0.06 -15.17
C LYS A 572 3.11 -1.43 -14.49
N ILE A 573 2.23 -1.56 -13.50
CA ILE A 573 1.94 -2.85 -12.86
C ILE A 573 0.99 -3.68 -13.73
N GLY A 574 0.02 -3.03 -14.39
CA GLY A 574 -0.86 -3.68 -15.36
C GLY A 574 -0.09 -4.38 -16.49
N ILE A 575 0.90 -3.71 -17.10
CA ILE A 575 1.68 -4.26 -18.23
C ILE A 575 2.52 -5.47 -17.78
N TYR A 576 3.07 -5.44 -16.56
CA TYR A 576 3.81 -6.57 -15.98
C TYR A 576 2.95 -7.83 -15.86
N PHE A 577 1.78 -7.74 -15.23
CA PHE A 577 0.88 -8.89 -15.11
C PHE A 577 0.28 -9.30 -16.45
N GLY A 578 0.10 -8.35 -17.38
CA GLY A 578 -0.25 -8.63 -18.77
C GLY A 578 0.80 -9.49 -19.47
N TRP A 579 2.08 -9.12 -19.33
CA TRP A 579 3.22 -9.86 -19.87
C TRP A 579 3.37 -11.23 -19.21
N LEU A 580 3.37 -11.28 -17.88
CA LEU A 580 3.51 -12.52 -17.11
C LEU A 580 2.39 -13.51 -17.43
N GLY A 581 1.15 -13.04 -17.52
CA GLY A 581 0.01 -13.85 -17.92
C GLY A 581 0.16 -14.42 -19.33
N GLN A 582 0.62 -13.59 -20.26
CA GLN A 582 0.83 -13.99 -21.65
C GLN A 582 1.99 -14.99 -21.80
N TYR A 583 3.10 -14.76 -21.10
CA TYR A 583 4.24 -15.65 -21.02
C TYR A 583 3.84 -17.02 -20.46
N THR A 584 3.08 -17.03 -19.36
CA THR A 584 2.56 -18.26 -18.73
C THR A 584 1.66 -19.04 -19.69
N ALA A 585 0.76 -18.36 -20.41
CA ALA A 585 -0.10 -19.01 -21.40
C ALA A 585 0.72 -19.62 -22.56
N TRP A 586 1.77 -18.93 -23.03
CA TRP A 586 2.63 -19.42 -24.10
C TRP A 586 3.59 -20.52 -23.65
N LEU A 587 3.85 -20.69 -22.34
CA LEU A 587 4.62 -21.83 -21.84
C LEU A 587 3.84 -23.16 -21.91
N ILE A 588 2.52 -23.14 -22.12
CA ILE A 588 1.70 -24.35 -22.17
C ILE A 588 2.11 -25.27 -23.35
N PRO A 589 2.17 -24.82 -24.61
CA PRO A 589 2.64 -25.64 -25.73
C PRO A 589 4.03 -26.28 -25.53
N PRO A 590 5.11 -25.54 -25.18
CA PRO A 590 6.42 -26.16 -24.97
C PRO A 590 6.43 -27.11 -23.77
N SER A 591 5.71 -26.81 -22.69
CA SER A 591 5.57 -27.74 -21.56
C SER A 591 4.96 -29.08 -22.00
N PHE A 592 3.90 -29.03 -22.81
CA PHE A 592 3.25 -30.24 -23.31
C PHE A 592 4.16 -31.04 -24.26
N VAL A 593 4.77 -30.38 -25.26
CA VAL A 593 5.68 -31.06 -26.20
C VAL A 593 6.93 -31.59 -25.49
N GLY A 594 7.48 -30.85 -24.53
CA GLY A 594 8.62 -31.27 -23.72
C GLY A 594 8.34 -32.50 -22.87
N LEU A 595 7.14 -32.58 -22.26
CA LEU A 595 6.68 -33.78 -21.55
C LEU A 595 6.55 -34.98 -22.49
N LEU A 596 6.03 -34.79 -23.71
CA LEU A 596 5.93 -35.87 -24.71
C LEU A 596 7.32 -36.37 -25.15
N VAL A 597 8.28 -35.46 -25.33
CA VAL A 597 9.67 -35.78 -25.68
C VAL A 597 10.35 -36.56 -24.55
N PHE A 598 10.12 -36.16 -23.30
CA PHE A 598 10.62 -36.89 -22.14
C PHE A 598 9.98 -38.28 -22.02
N LEU A 599 8.66 -38.38 -22.21
CA LEU A 599 7.92 -39.64 -22.21
C LEU A 599 8.39 -40.56 -23.35
N TYR A 600 8.67 -40.02 -24.53
CA TYR A 600 9.28 -40.76 -25.64
C TYR A 600 10.65 -41.34 -25.25
N GLY A 601 11.49 -40.54 -24.60
CA GLY A 601 12.79 -41.02 -24.07
C GLY A 601 12.61 -42.16 -23.05
N TYR A 602 11.62 -42.04 -22.16
CA TYR A 602 11.30 -43.08 -21.17
C TYR A 602 10.78 -44.37 -21.82
N LEU A 603 9.83 -44.27 -22.74
CA LEU A 603 9.24 -45.44 -23.43
C LEU A 603 10.23 -46.15 -24.35
N THR A 604 11.21 -45.42 -24.91
CA THR A 604 12.22 -45.99 -25.82
C THR A 604 13.54 -46.34 -25.14
N ILE A 605 13.60 -46.32 -23.81
CA ILE A 605 14.84 -46.52 -23.05
C ILE A 605 15.46 -47.91 -23.27
N ASP A 606 14.63 -48.94 -23.48
CA ASP A 606 15.04 -50.32 -23.73
C ASP A 606 15.05 -50.68 -25.23
N SER A 607 14.98 -49.67 -26.12
CA SER A 607 15.05 -49.84 -27.57
C SER A 607 16.48 -50.14 -28.06
N SER A 608 16.61 -50.89 -29.15
CA SER A 608 17.91 -51.16 -29.82
C SER A 608 18.60 -49.91 -30.37
N GLN A 609 17.91 -48.77 -30.45
CA GLN A 609 18.51 -47.49 -30.79
C GLN A 609 19.31 -46.86 -29.64
N ASN A 610 19.11 -47.34 -28.40
CA ASN A 610 19.83 -46.85 -27.23
C ASN A 610 21.19 -47.55 -27.10
N THR A 611 22.26 -46.82 -27.41
CA THR A 611 23.65 -47.30 -27.26
C THR A 611 24.04 -47.56 -25.80
N ALA A 612 23.30 -47.04 -24.82
CA ALA A 612 23.53 -47.36 -23.41
C ALA A 612 23.29 -48.84 -23.09
N LEU A 613 22.44 -49.54 -23.85
CA LEU A 613 22.21 -50.97 -23.66
C LEU A 613 23.46 -51.81 -23.98
N GLU A 614 24.33 -51.34 -24.88
CA GLU A 614 25.64 -51.99 -25.13
C GLU A 614 26.56 -51.88 -23.90
N ILE A 615 26.49 -50.78 -23.16
CA ILE A 615 27.25 -50.58 -21.92
C ILE A 615 26.71 -51.50 -20.81
N CYS A 616 25.39 -51.72 -20.77
CA CYS A 616 24.72 -52.46 -19.70
C CYS A 616 24.70 -53.98 -19.89
N ASN A 617 24.40 -54.46 -21.10
CA ASN A 617 24.07 -55.86 -21.37
C ASN A 617 25.26 -56.70 -21.85
N SER A 618 26.43 -56.10 -22.03
CA SER A 618 27.63 -56.83 -22.48
C SER A 618 28.19 -57.73 -21.37
N ALA A 619 28.09 -59.05 -21.57
CA ALA A 619 28.64 -60.07 -20.65
C ALA A 619 30.11 -60.43 -20.94
N ASN A 620 30.58 -60.27 -22.19
CA ASN A 620 31.89 -60.76 -22.65
C ASN A 620 32.97 -59.67 -22.83
N TRP A 621 32.63 -58.38 -22.75
CA TRP A 621 33.54 -57.27 -23.07
C TRP A 621 33.58 -56.26 -21.92
N THR A 622 34.63 -56.32 -21.10
CA THR A 622 34.93 -55.29 -20.08
C THR A 622 35.79 -54.19 -20.72
N PHE A 623 35.20 -53.03 -21.01
CA PHE A 623 35.96 -51.88 -21.49
C PHE A 623 36.66 -51.22 -20.30
N VAL A 624 37.96 -51.50 -20.14
CA VAL A 624 38.81 -50.86 -19.13
C VAL A 624 39.10 -49.42 -19.58
N MET A 625 38.60 -48.47 -18.82
CA MET A 625 38.72 -47.03 -19.08
C MET A 625 39.91 -46.43 -18.33
N CYS A 626 40.51 -45.41 -18.93
CA CYS A 626 41.65 -44.70 -18.33
C CYS A 626 41.25 -43.95 -17.05
N PRO A 627 42.18 -43.82 -16.08
CA PRO A 627 41.91 -43.15 -14.82
C PRO A 627 41.52 -41.68 -15.02
N LEU A 628 40.52 -41.24 -14.24
CA LEU A 628 39.95 -39.89 -14.32
C LEU A 628 40.87 -38.81 -13.74
N CYS A 629 41.73 -39.18 -12.78
CA CYS A 629 42.79 -38.33 -12.22
C CYS A 629 44.18 -38.96 -12.44
N GLU A 630 45.25 -38.30 -11.98
CA GLU A 630 46.61 -38.83 -12.11
C GLU A 630 46.78 -40.07 -11.22
N GLU A 631 47.51 -41.08 -11.71
CA GLU A 631 47.70 -42.35 -10.98
C GLU A 631 48.50 -42.15 -9.68
N GLU A 632 49.37 -41.14 -9.64
CA GLU A 632 50.13 -40.72 -8.46
C GLU A 632 49.23 -40.31 -7.28
N LEU A 633 47.99 -39.90 -7.56
CA LEU A 633 46.97 -39.53 -6.57
C LEU A 633 46.06 -40.70 -6.16
N GLY A 634 46.38 -41.93 -6.59
CA GLY A 634 45.64 -43.15 -6.23
C GLY A 634 44.45 -43.50 -7.15
N CYS A 635 44.25 -42.79 -8.27
CA CYS A 635 43.23 -43.14 -9.26
C CYS A 635 43.57 -44.43 -10.01
N LYS A 636 42.63 -45.38 -10.03
CA LYS A 636 42.75 -46.65 -10.76
C LYS A 636 41.96 -46.63 -12.06
N ALA A 637 42.36 -47.48 -13.01
CA ALA A 637 41.54 -47.78 -14.18
C ALA A 637 40.18 -48.36 -13.74
N TRP A 638 39.11 -48.02 -14.46
CA TRP A 638 37.73 -48.34 -14.07
C TRP A 638 36.98 -49.01 -15.23
N ASP A 639 35.97 -49.82 -14.92
CA ASP A 639 35.17 -50.51 -15.95
C ASP A 639 34.00 -49.64 -16.41
N LEU A 640 33.83 -49.46 -17.72
CA LEU A 640 32.73 -48.71 -18.32
C LEU A 640 31.34 -49.20 -17.87
N LYS A 641 31.19 -50.50 -17.57
CA LYS A 641 29.92 -51.10 -17.11
C LYS A 641 29.40 -50.46 -15.83
N SER A 642 30.29 -49.98 -14.95
CA SER A 642 29.92 -49.26 -13.72
C SER A 642 29.10 -47.99 -13.99
N SER A 643 29.17 -47.45 -15.21
CA SER A 643 28.45 -46.24 -15.62
C SER A 643 27.13 -46.51 -16.34
N CYS A 644 26.67 -47.76 -16.42
CA CYS A 644 25.41 -48.16 -17.06
C CYS A 644 24.20 -47.31 -16.60
N SER A 645 24.01 -47.13 -15.29
CA SER A 645 22.90 -46.34 -14.76
C SER A 645 22.92 -44.89 -15.29
N ARG A 646 24.09 -44.24 -15.26
CA ARG A 646 24.25 -42.87 -15.75
C ARG A 646 24.04 -42.77 -17.26
N ALA A 647 24.52 -43.74 -18.03
CA ALA A 647 24.33 -43.78 -19.48
C ALA A 647 22.84 -43.99 -19.86
N ARG A 648 22.12 -44.84 -19.11
CA ARG A 648 20.68 -45.08 -19.30
C ARG A 648 19.86 -43.82 -18.99
N THR A 649 20.18 -43.12 -17.90
CA THR A 649 19.53 -41.84 -17.58
C THR A 649 19.87 -40.75 -18.59
N SER A 650 21.09 -40.74 -19.14
CA SER A 650 21.51 -39.77 -20.17
C SER A 650 20.63 -39.81 -21.42
N TYR A 651 20.19 -41.00 -21.85
CA TYR A 651 19.29 -41.18 -22.98
C TYR A 651 17.91 -40.50 -22.79
N LEU A 652 17.44 -40.32 -21.56
CA LEU A 652 16.17 -39.61 -21.30
C LEU A 652 16.22 -38.15 -21.79
N PHE A 653 17.40 -37.53 -21.72
CA PHE A 653 17.64 -36.14 -22.10
C PHE A 653 18.31 -36.00 -23.47
N ASP A 654 19.12 -36.97 -23.89
CA ASP A 654 19.81 -36.98 -25.20
C ASP A 654 19.21 -38.04 -26.14
N ASN A 655 17.96 -37.82 -26.56
CA ASN A 655 17.26 -38.65 -27.53
C ASN A 655 17.01 -37.89 -28.85
N PRO A 656 16.79 -38.56 -30.00
CA PRO A 656 16.58 -37.87 -31.27
C PRO A 656 15.42 -36.87 -31.30
N ALA A 657 14.40 -37.04 -30.44
CA ALA A 657 13.26 -36.13 -30.38
C ALA A 657 13.62 -34.78 -29.74
N THR A 658 14.70 -34.70 -28.93
CA THR A 658 15.14 -33.43 -28.33
C THR A 658 15.68 -32.45 -29.35
N VAL A 659 16.25 -32.92 -30.46
CA VAL A 659 16.68 -32.08 -31.59
C VAL A 659 15.48 -31.39 -32.25
N GLY A 660 14.41 -32.15 -32.52
CA GLY A 660 13.15 -31.60 -33.04
C GLY A 660 12.49 -30.63 -32.05
N TYR A 661 12.58 -30.92 -30.76
CA TYR A 661 12.08 -30.04 -29.72
C TYR A 661 12.85 -28.71 -29.62
N ALA A 662 14.18 -28.74 -29.74
CA ALA A 662 14.99 -27.53 -29.74
C ALA A 662 14.63 -26.60 -30.92
N LEU A 663 14.36 -27.15 -32.11
CA LEU A 663 13.83 -26.38 -33.25
C LEU A 663 12.46 -25.78 -32.94
N PHE A 664 11.54 -26.57 -32.36
CA PHE A 664 10.22 -26.09 -31.96
C PHE A 664 10.32 -24.92 -30.98
N VAL A 665 11.17 -25.01 -29.95
CA VAL A 665 11.34 -23.94 -28.95
C VAL A 665 11.99 -22.70 -29.54
N ALA A 666 12.94 -22.84 -30.48
CA ALA A 666 13.54 -21.72 -31.18
C ALA A 666 12.48 -20.89 -31.96
N PHE A 667 11.58 -21.57 -32.69
CA PHE A 667 10.47 -20.89 -33.35
C PHE A 667 9.45 -20.33 -32.37
N TRP A 668 9.12 -21.09 -31.33
CA TRP A 668 8.21 -20.66 -30.28
C TRP A 668 8.65 -19.35 -29.64
N ALA A 669 9.94 -19.19 -29.34
CA ALA A 669 10.47 -17.97 -28.72
C ALA A 669 10.27 -16.74 -29.62
N VAL A 670 10.47 -16.89 -30.92
CA VAL A 670 10.26 -15.82 -31.91
C VAL A 670 8.77 -15.49 -32.01
N PHE A 671 7.91 -16.51 -32.19
CA PHE A 671 6.46 -16.30 -32.27
C PHE A 671 5.88 -15.66 -31.00
N PHE A 672 6.39 -16.04 -29.83
CA PHE A 672 5.98 -15.45 -28.56
C PHE A 672 6.31 -13.95 -28.51
N LEU A 673 7.52 -13.55 -28.89
CA LEU A 673 7.93 -12.14 -28.88
C LEU A 673 7.15 -11.31 -29.89
N GLU A 674 6.95 -11.81 -31.11
CA GLU A 674 6.14 -11.11 -32.12
C GLU A 674 4.68 -10.98 -31.68
N TYR A 675 4.13 -12.01 -31.03
CA TYR A 675 2.79 -11.91 -30.45
C TYR A 675 2.73 -10.89 -29.32
N TRP A 676 3.75 -10.84 -28.46
CA TRP A 676 3.82 -9.87 -27.36
C TRP A 676 3.84 -8.44 -27.88
N LYS A 677 4.69 -8.09 -28.86
CA LYS A 677 4.71 -6.74 -29.46
C LYS A 677 3.31 -6.26 -29.87
N ARG A 678 2.56 -7.12 -30.55
CA ARG A 678 1.19 -6.81 -31.01
C ARG A 678 0.23 -6.60 -29.84
N LYS A 679 0.34 -7.44 -28.81
CA LYS A 679 -0.49 -7.36 -27.61
C LYS A 679 -0.16 -6.13 -26.77
N GLU A 680 1.11 -5.80 -26.64
CA GLU A 680 1.64 -4.62 -25.96
C GLU A 680 1.10 -3.34 -26.59
N ILE A 681 1.21 -3.16 -27.91
CA ILE A 681 0.64 -1.99 -28.60
C ILE A 681 -0.88 -1.91 -28.41
N THR A 682 -1.57 -3.05 -28.42
CA THR A 682 -3.02 -3.10 -28.17
C THR A 682 -3.36 -2.64 -26.75
N LEU A 683 -2.59 -3.05 -25.74
CA LEU A 683 -2.76 -2.62 -24.35
C LEU A 683 -2.40 -1.15 -24.19
N ALA A 684 -1.28 -0.70 -24.77
CA ALA A 684 -0.82 0.68 -24.72
C ALA A 684 -1.86 1.65 -25.31
N TYR A 685 -2.50 1.26 -26.41
CA TYR A 685 -3.62 2.01 -26.97
C TYR A 685 -4.87 1.97 -26.08
N GLN A 686 -5.28 0.79 -25.59
CA GLN A 686 -6.44 0.67 -24.71
C GLN A 686 -6.28 1.41 -23.39
N TRP A 687 -5.04 1.64 -22.97
CA TRP A 687 -4.68 2.34 -21.74
C TRP A 687 -4.24 3.79 -21.99
N ASP A 688 -4.37 4.29 -23.22
CA ASP A 688 -4.08 5.66 -23.62
C ASP A 688 -2.66 6.13 -23.22
N VAL A 689 -1.69 5.21 -23.29
CA VAL A 689 -0.26 5.45 -23.02
C VAL A 689 0.61 5.28 -24.26
N LEU A 690 0.01 5.00 -25.42
CA LEU A 690 0.73 4.90 -26.69
C LEU A 690 1.44 6.23 -27.02
N GLY A 691 2.77 6.22 -27.16
CA GLY A 691 3.57 7.41 -27.49
C GLY A 691 3.92 8.30 -26.29
N PHE A 692 3.63 7.85 -25.06
CA PHE A 692 3.83 8.62 -23.83
C PHE A 692 5.29 9.09 -23.64
N GLU A 693 6.27 8.24 -23.92
CA GLU A 693 7.69 8.53 -23.68
C GLU A 693 8.24 9.66 -24.58
N GLU A 694 7.78 9.72 -25.82
CA GLU A 694 8.24 10.73 -26.79
C GLU A 694 7.50 12.06 -26.63
N GLU A 695 6.18 12.02 -26.36
CA GLU A 695 5.32 13.20 -26.39
C GLU A 695 5.14 13.87 -25.03
N GLU A 696 5.18 13.13 -23.92
CA GLU A 696 4.68 13.59 -22.62
C GLU A 696 5.68 13.45 -21.45
N GLU A 697 6.74 12.64 -21.56
CA GLU A 697 7.66 12.39 -20.43
C GLU A 697 8.54 13.61 -20.09
N ARG A 698 8.53 13.99 -18.81
CA ARG A 698 9.25 15.16 -18.28
C ARG A 698 10.64 14.77 -17.74
N PRO A 699 11.58 15.74 -17.64
CA PRO A 699 12.82 15.51 -16.91
C PRO A 699 12.52 15.21 -15.44
N ARG A 700 13.18 14.21 -14.88
CA ARG A 700 13.01 13.85 -13.47
C ARG A 700 13.36 15.03 -12.54
N PRO A 701 12.75 15.10 -11.35
CA PRO A 701 13.00 16.20 -10.41
C PRO A 701 14.48 16.37 -10.04
N THR A 702 15.16 15.27 -9.69
CA THR A 702 16.58 15.30 -9.26
C THR A 702 17.52 15.81 -10.36
N PHE A 703 17.29 15.39 -11.61
CA PHE A 703 17.99 15.91 -12.78
C PHE A 703 17.70 17.39 -12.98
N ALA A 704 16.43 17.79 -12.92
CA ALA A 704 16.01 19.18 -13.08
C ALA A 704 16.61 20.12 -12.01
N ALA A 705 16.94 19.60 -10.83
CA ALA A 705 17.60 20.36 -9.76
C ALA A 705 19.12 20.42 -9.90
N LEU A 706 19.76 19.32 -10.30
CA LEU A 706 21.22 19.17 -10.37
C LEU A 706 21.81 19.54 -11.74
N ALA A 707 20.98 19.71 -12.78
CA ALA A 707 21.43 20.08 -14.10
C ALA A 707 22.24 21.40 -14.06
N PRO A 708 23.46 21.42 -14.62
CA PRO A 708 24.34 22.59 -14.57
C PRO A 708 23.94 23.69 -15.56
N ALA A 709 23.10 23.38 -16.55
CA ALA A 709 22.69 24.30 -17.60
C ALA A 709 21.19 24.16 -17.89
N VAL A 710 20.64 25.14 -18.60
CA VAL A 710 19.28 25.14 -19.14
C VAL A 710 19.40 25.45 -20.63
N GLU A 711 18.70 24.68 -21.46
CA GLU A 711 18.73 24.80 -22.91
C GLU A 711 17.28 24.86 -23.45
N ARG A 712 17.10 25.48 -24.61
CA ARG A 712 15.78 25.58 -25.23
C ARG A 712 15.50 24.30 -26.00
N ASN A 713 14.45 23.57 -25.62
CA ASN A 713 14.02 22.37 -26.31
C ASN A 713 13.63 22.73 -27.77
N PRO A 714 14.17 22.05 -28.79
CA PRO A 714 13.91 22.36 -30.20
C PRO A 714 12.48 22.02 -30.64
N VAL A 715 11.79 21.11 -29.94
CA VAL A 715 10.44 20.66 -30.25
C VAL A 715 9.40 21.54 -29.54
N THR A 716 9.48 21.63 -28.21
CA THR A 716 8.49 22.37 -27.40
C THR A 716 8.77 23.87 -27.36
N GLY A 717 10.00 24.29 -27.64
CA GLY A 717 10.44 25.68 -27.53
C GLY A 717 10.59 26.18 -26.09
N LEU A 718 10.37 25.32 -25.09
CA LEU A 718 10.49 25.63 -23.66
C LEU A 718 11.95 25.54 -23.18
N LEU A 719 12.30 26.33 -22.18
CA LEU A 719 13.61 26.24 -21.52
C LEU A 719 13.60 25.08 -20.54
N GLU A 720 14.42 24.07 -20.79
CA GLU A 720 14.51 22.84 -19.99
C GLU A 720 15.91 22.64 -19.39
N PRO A 721 16.02 22.04 -18.19
CA PRO A 721 17.30 21.65 -17.62
C PRO A 721 18.06 20.73 -18.58
N HIS A 722 19.35 21.00 -18.81
CA HIS A 722 20.19 20.25 -19.73
C HIS A 722 21.53 19.88 -19.09
N PHE A 723 21.99 18.65 -19.36
CA PHE A 723 23.28 18.15 -18.90
C PHE A 723 24.19 17.91 -20.12
N PRO A 724 25.29 18.69 -20.29
CA PRO A 724 26.13 18.61 -21.47
C PRO A 724 26.70 17.21 -21.72
N GLU A 725 26.56 16.72 -22.95
CA GLU A 725 27.05 15.40 -23.36
C GLU A 725 28.56 15.24 -23.17
N GLU A 726 29.35 16.30 -23.38
CA GLU A 726 30.81 16.31 -23.17
C GLU A 726 31.21 15.89 -21.73
N LYS A 727 30.35 16.20 -20.74
CA LYS A 727 30.56 15.81 -19.34
C LYS A 727 29.94 14.45 -19.02
N ARG A 728 28.90 14.04 -19.75
CA ARG A 728 28.17 12.78 -19.54
C ARG A 728 28.93 11.60 -20.11
N PHE A 729 29.47 11.74 -21.32
CA PHE A 729 30.18 10.70 -22.04
C PHE A 729 31.31 10.03 -21.22
N PRO A 730 32.27 10.76 -20.62
CA PRO A 730 33.31 10.13 -19.81
C PRO A 730 32.76 9.40 -18.57
N ARG A 731 31.61 9.84 -18.01
CA ARG A 731 30.97 9.16 -16.90
C ARG A 731 30.36 7.83 -17.33
N ILE A 732 29.62 7.83 -18.45
CA ILE A 732 29.04 6.60 -19.01
C ILE A 732 30.14 5.59 -19.35
N VAL A 733 31.22 6.03 -20.00
CA VAL A 733 32.36 5.14 -20.33
C VAL A 733 33.00 4.55 -19.07
N SER A 734 33.18 5.37 -18.03
CA SER A 734 33.67 4.89 -16.73
C SER A 734 32.69 3.90 -16.07
N GLY A 735 31.38 4.14 -16.17
CA GLY A 735 30.36 3.20 -15.71
C GLY A 735 30.46 1.85 -16.40
N ILE A 736 30.52 1.84 -17.75
CA ILE A 736 30.70 0.63 -18.57
C ILE A 736 31.99 -0.12 -18.18
N ALA A 737 33.10 0.58 -17.98
CA ALA A 737 34.36 -0.04 -17.57
C ALA A 737 34.25 -0.75 -16.21
N ILE A 738 33.54 -0.15 -15.25
CA ILE A 738 33.28 -0.76 -13.93
C ILE A 738 32.39 -2.01 -14.08
N VAL A 739 31.38 -1.98 -14.96
CA VAL A 739 30.54 -3.16 -15.24
C VAL A 739 31.37 -4.30 -15.82
N ILE A 740 32.25 -4.04 -16.79
CA ILE A 740 33.12 -5.06 -17.39
C ILE A 740 34.07 -5.67 -16.35
N CYS A 741 34.61 -4.84 -15.45
CA CYS A 741 35.43 -5.30 -14.34
C CYS A 741 34.66 -6.26 -13.42
N MET A 742 33.41 -5.92 -13.08
CA MET A 742 32.55 -6.77 -12.25
C MET A 742 32.16 -8.08 -12.94
N VAL A 743 31.90 -8.08 -14.25
CA VAL A 743 31.68 -9.31 -15.03
C VAL A 743 32.93 -10.19 -15.05
N SER A 744 34.11 -9.59 -15.19
CA SER A 744 35.38 -10.32 -15.14
C SER A 744 35.60 -10.97 -13.77
N LEU A 745 35.18 -10.31 -12.69
CA LEU A 745 35.23 -10.84 -11.34
C LEU A 745 34.36 -12.09 -11.15
N VAL A 746 33.17 -12.14 -11.78
CA VAL A 746 32.31 -13.34 -11.79
C VAL A 746 33.05 -14.53 -12.43
N VAL A 747 33.68 -14.31 -13.58
CA VAL A 747 34.45 -15.36 -14.27
C VAL A 747 35.61 -15.85 -13.39
N LEU A 748 36.28 -14.95 -12.67
CA LEU A 748 37.34 -15.32 -11.73
C LEU A 748 36.82 -16.19 -10.58
N PHE A 749 35.70 -15.84 -9.96
CA PHE A 749 35.09 -16.67 -8.92
C PHE A 749 34.63 -18.03 -9.44
N MET A 750 34.09 -18.09 -10.67
CA MET A 750 33.75 -19.34 -11.34
C MET A 750 34.99 -20.23 -11.52
N VAL A 751 36.11 -19.68 -12.00
CA VAL A 751 37.39 -20.39 -12.06
C VAL A 751 37.84 -20.84 -10.66
N GLY A 752 37.64 -20.01 -9.64
CA GLY A 752 37.87 -20.38 -8.24
C GLY A 752 37.06 -21.60 -7.79
N VAL A 753 35.78 -21.71 -8.16
CA VAL A 753 34.94 -22.88 -7.89
C VAL A 753 35.48 -24.13 -8.60
N ILE A 754 35.94 -23.99 -9.85
CA ILE A 754 36.54 -25.10 -10.61
C ILE A 754 37.82 -25.58 -9.91
N VAL A 755 38.70 -24.65 -9.52
CA VAL A 755 39.93 -24.97 -8.78
C VAL A 755 39.60 -25.66 -7.45
N TYR A 756 38.60 -25.17 -6.72
CA TYR A 756 38.11 -25.82 -5.49
C TYR A 756 37.71 -27.29 -5.75
N LYS A 757 36.94 -27.56 -6.81
CA LYS A 757 36.56 -28.94 -7.17
C LYS A 757 37.78 -29.82 -7.43
N LEU A 758 38.76 -29.29 -8.16
CA LEU A 758 40.01 -30.01 -8.46
C LEU A 758 40.86 -30.26 -7.21
N LEU A 759 40.82 -29.38 -6.20
CA LEU A 759 41.58 -29.58 -4.97
C LEU A 759 40.89 -30.55 -4.00
N VAL A 760 39.57 -30.48 -3.86
CA VAL A 760 38.81 -31.31 -2.91
C VAL A 760 38.69 -32.76 -3.38
N ILE A 761 38.74 -33.00 -4.69
CA ILE A 761 38.61 -34.36 -5.23
C ILE A 761 39.80 -35.27 -4.88
N HIS A 762 41.00 -34.70 -4.70
CA HIS A 762 42.22 -35.46 -4.37
C HIS A 762 42.12 -36.20 -3.02
N PRO A 763 41.90 -35.54 -1.86
CA PRO A 763 41.79 -36.23 -0.58
C PRO A 763 40.57 -37.16 -0.50
N LEU A 764 39.53 -36.93 -1.31
CA LEU A 764 38.36 -37.82 -1.36
C LEU A 764 38.64 -39.13 -2.09
N TYR A 765 39.51 -39.12 -3.11
CA TYR A 765 39.94 -40.33 -3.81
C TYR A 765 40.99 -41.13 -3.02
N GLU A 766 41.80 -40.47 -2.20
CA GLU A 766 42.78 -41.13 -1.33
C GLU A 766 42.10 -41.96 -0.22
N ASN A 767 40.94 -41.51 0.27
CA ASN A 767 40.17 -42.20 1.29
C ASN A 767 39.27 -43.32 0.71
N PRO A 768 39.50 -44.61 1.02
CA PRO A 768 38.76 -45.72 0.40
C PRO A 768 37.26 -45.72 0.70
N ASN A 769 36.82 -45.16 1.84
CA ASN A 769 35.40 -45.05 2.20
C ASN A 769 34.65 -43.98 1.38
N PHE A 770 35.35 -42.95 0.91
CA PHE A 770 34.75 -41.84 0.17
C PHE A 770 34.98 -41.91 -1.34
N GLN A 771 35.85 -42.82 -1.79
CA GLN A 771 36.25 -42.98 -3.19
C GLN A 771 35.06 -43.13 -4.15
N GLU A 772 34.03 -43.89 -3.74
CA GLU A 772 32.82 -44.14 -4.56
C GLU A 772 31.92 -42.90 -4.67
N TYR A 773 31.84 -42.09 -3.61
CA TYR A 773 30.99 -40.91 -3.53
C TYR A 773 31.71 -39.60 -3.90
N ALA A 774 33.04 -39.64 -4.06
CA ALA A 774 33.90 -38.46 -4.22
C ALA A 774 33.40 -37.51 -5.32
N SER A 775 33.13 -38.02 -6.52
CA SER A 775 32.65 -37.22 -7.66
C SER A 775 31.28 -36.57 -7.39
N THR A 776 30.36 -37.29 -6.75
CA THR A 776 29.04 -36.77 -6.38
C THR A 776 29.16 -35.70 -5.30
N ILE A 777 29.95 -35.93 -4.26
CA ILE A 777 30.17 -34.99 -3.16
C ILE A 777 30.77 -33.69 -3.70
N VAL A 778 31.85 -33.76 -4.48
CA VAL A 778 32.52 -32.58 -5.08
C VAL A 778 31.58 -31.80 -5.99
N SER A 779 30.77 -32.50 -6.79
CA SER A 779 29.79 -31.86 -7.67
C SER A 779 28.72 -31.11 -6.86
N VAL A 780 28.15 -31.74 -5.83
CA VAL A 780 27.12 -31.12 -4.98
C VAL A 780 27.68 -29.96 -4.17
N THR A 781 28.81 -30.13 -3.47
CA THR A 781 29.39 -29.06 -2.64
C THR A 781 29.86 -27.88 -3.50
N GLY A 782 30.48 -28.15 -4.65
CA GLY A 782 30.88 -27.10 -5.58
C GLY A 782 29.70 -26.33 -6.17
N SER A 783 28.56 -27.00 -6.41
CA SER A 783 27.34 -26.35 -6.90
C SER A 783 26.68 -25.46 -5.83
N ILE A 784 26.63 -25.91 -4.58
CA ILE A 784 26.15 -25.10 -3.44
C ILE A 784 27.05 -23.89 -3.22
N MET A 785 28.37 -24.07 -3.26
CA MET A 785 29.32 -22.98 -3.11
C MET A 785 29.14 -21.93 -4.21
N ASN A 786 28.98 -22.37 -5.46
CA ASN A 786 28.69 -21.49 -6.59
C ASN A 786 27.39 -20.68 -6.37
N LEU A 787 26.32 -21.34 -5.89
CA LEU A 787 25.05 -20.68 -5.60
C LEU A 787 25.19 -19.58 -4.52
N ILE A 788 25.93 -19.85 -3.43
CA ILE A 788 26.17 -18.88 -2.36
C ILE A 788 26.95 -17.67 -2.90
N ILE A 789 27.99 -17.90 -3.71
CA ILE A 789 28.78 -16.82 -4.33
C ILE A 789 27.89 -15.95 -5.22
N ILE A 790 27.07 -16.57 -6.06
CA ILE A 790 26.11 -15.89 -6.95
C ILE A 790 25.22 -14.96 -6.12
N MET A 791 24.59 -15.46 -5.05
CA MET A 791 23.68 -14.67 -4.21
C MET A 791 24.35 -13.46 -3.55
N ILE A 792 25.58 -13.61 -3.05
CA ILE A 792 26.34 -12.53 -2.41
C ILE A 792 26.72 -11.46 -3.45
N LEU A 793 27.26 -11.88 -4.59
CA LEU A 793 27.70 -10.98 -5.65
C LEU A 793 26.54 -10.19 -6.27
N SER A 794 25.38 -10.82 -6.45
CA SER A 794 24.14 -10.16 -6.91
C SER A 794 23.79 -8.95 -6.03
N LYS A 795 23.76 -9.12 -4.71
CA LYS A 795 23.40 -8.03 -3.78
C LYS A 795 24.41 -6.90 -3.73
N VAL A 796 25.71 -7.22 -3.85
CA VAL A 796 26.77 -6.19 -3.90
C VAL A 796 26.65 -5.37 -5.19
N TYR A 797 26.43 -6.02 -6.32
CA TYR A 797 26.34 -5.34 -7.60
C TYR A 797 25.08 -4.49 -7.74
N GLU A 798 23.91 -4.95 -7.27
CA GLU A 798 22.67 -4.17 -7.28
C GLU A 798 22.86 -2.78 -6.64
N LYS A 799 23.51 -2.73 -5.46
CA LYS A 799 23.82 -1.46 -4.78
C LYS A 799 24.80 -0.60 -5.55
N LEU A 800 25.84 -1.21 -6.12
CA LEU A 800 26.82 -0.49 -6.92
C LEU A 800 26.19 0.10 -8.19
N ALA A 801 25.34 -0.65 -8.87
CA ALA A 801 24.65 -0.22 -10.09
C ALA A 801 23.77 1.00 -9.84
N TYR A 802 23.04 1.05 -8.72
CA TYR A 802 22.24 2.23 -8.35
C TYR A 802 23.11 3.49 -8.19
N VAL A 803 24.24 3.37 -7.50
CA VAL A 803 25.19 4.49 -7.29
C VAL A 803 25.78 4.96 -8.62
N LEU A 804 26.18 4.03 -9.49
CA LEU A 804 26.73 4.35 -10.82
C LEU A 804 25.69 5.06 -11.68
N ASN A 805 24.46 4.55 -11.72
CA ASN A 805 23.41 5.08 -12.56
C ASN A 805 22.96 6.48 -12.11
N HIS A 806 22.96 6.75 -10.81
CA HIS A 806 22.72 8.10 -10.29
C HIS A 806 23.84 9.07 -10.72
N TRP A 807 25.09 8.62 -10.71
CA TRP A 807 26.24 9.43 -11.13
C TRP A 807 26.24 9.78 -12.64
N GLU A 808 25.63 8.94 -13.47
CA GLU A 808 25.49 9.11 -14.93
C GLU A 808 24.45 10.18 -15.34
N MET A 809 23.62 10.68 -14.42
CA MET A 809 22.71 11.82 -14.62
C MET A 809 21.77 11.67 -15.84
N HIS A 810 20.92 10.64 -15.84
CA HIS A 810 19.86 10.45 -16.85
C HIS A 810 18.74 11.50 -16.75
N ARG A 811 18.22 11.95 -17.90
CA ARG A 811 17.21 13.03 -18.00
C ARG A 811 15.83 12.58 -17.54
N THR A 812 15.32 11.47 -18.06
CA THR A 812 13.97 10.96 -17.81
C THR A 812 13.98 9.77 -16.83
N GLN A 813 12.81 9.37 -16.34
CA GLN A 813 12.72 8.22 -15.43
C GLN A 813 12.91 6.92 -16.21
N THR A 814 12.31 6.81 -17.39
CA THR A 814 12.47 5.66 -18.29
C THR A 814 13.93 5.42 -18.65
N GLU A 815 14.67 6.46 -19.12
CA GLU A 815 16.08 6.32 -19.47
C GLU A 815 16.93 5.78 -18.30
N TYR A 816 16.67 6.25 -17.09
CA TYR A 816 17.40 5.81 -15.92
C TYR A 816 17.09 4.38 -15.56
N GLU A 817 15.82 4.01 -15.54
CA GLU A 817 15.40 2.65 -15.21
C GLU A 817 15.91 1.66 -16.26
N ASP A 818 15.85 1.99 -17.55
CA ASP A 818 16.39 1.17 -18.64
C ASP A 818 17.90 0.96 -18.51
N ASN A 819 18.65 2.03 -18.24
CA ASN A 819 20.11 1.94 -18.09
C ASN A 819 20.52 1.22 -16.81
N LEU A 820 19.79 1.40 -15.70
CA LEU A 820 19.99 0.63 -14.48
C LEU A 820 19.71 -0.84 -14.73
N THR A 821 18.58 -1.11 -15.37
CA THR A 821 18.11 -2.46 -15.71
C THR A 821 19.11 -3.18 -16.60
N PHE A 822 19.62 -2.51 -17.63
CA PHE A 822 20.65 -3.05 -18.52
C PHE A 822 21.92 -3.45 -17.77
N LYS A 823 22.44 -2.59 -16.91
CA LYS A 823 23.66 -2.87 -16.13
C LYS A 823 23.45 -4.07 -15.20
N VAL A 824 22.37 -4.08 -14.43
CA VAL A 824 22.05 -5.18 -13.50
C VAL A 824 21.79 -6.47 -14.27
N PHE A 825 21.05 -6.43 -15.38
CA PHE A 825 20.82 -7.60 -16.22
C PHE A 825 22.12 -8.21 -16.75
N VAL A 826 23.02 -7.42 -17.36
CA VAL A 826 24.28 -7.94 -17.93
C VAL A 826 25.11 -8.64 -16.86
N PHE A 827 25.20 -8.05 -15.67
CA PHE A 827 25.89 -8.66 -14.55
C PHE A 827 25.21 -9.96 -14.09
N GLN A 828 23.90 -9.93 -13.86
CA GLN A 828 23.13 -11.08 -13.36
C GLN A 828 23.14 -12.22 -14.39
N PHE A 829 22.99 -11.92 -15.67
CA PHE A 829 23.10 -12.88 -16.76
C PHE A 829 24.44 -13.61 -16.71
N MET A 830 25.57 -12.88 -16.63
CA MET A 830 26.88 -13.52 -16.51
C MET A 830 27.02 -14.29 -15.20
N ASN A 831 26.52 -13.77 -14.08
CA ASN A 831 26.57 -14.42 -12.77
C ASN A 831 25.85 -15.77 -12.75
N PHE A 832 24.66 -15.87 -13.35
CA PHE A 832 23.89 -17.11 -13.41
C PHE A 832 24.34 -18.07 -14.52
N PHE A 833 24.69 -17.55 -15.70
CA PHE A 833 24.94 -18.38 -16.88
C PHE A 833 26.40 -18.76 -17.09
N ALA A 834 27.40 -18.07 -16.51
CA ALA A 834 28.82 -18.36 -16.76
C ALA A 834 29.19 -19.82 -16.44
N SER A 835 28.80 -20.34 -15.27
CA SER A 835 29.09 -21.73 -14.91
C SER A 835 28.40 -22.75 -15.82
N ILE A 836 27.22 -22.39 -16.33
CA ILE A 836 26.41 -23.24 -17.23
C ILE A 836 27.06 -23.27 -18.61
N PHE A 837 27.47 -22.10 -19.14
CA PHE A 837 28.23 -22.00 -20.39
C PHE A 837 29.55 -22.76 -20.34
N TYR A 838 30.25 -22.72 -19.20
CA TYR A 838 31.46 -23.52 -19.00
C TYR A 838 31.17 -25.03 -19.16
N ILE A 839 30.15 -25.55 -18.46
CA ILE A 839 29.78 -26.97 -18.54
C ILE A 839 29.32 -27.35 -19.95
N ALA A 840 28.55 -26.48 -20.60
CA ALA A 840 27.99 -26.72 -21.92
C ALA A 840 29.07 -26.80 -23.01
N PHE A 841 30.02 -25.86 -23.03
CA PHE A 841 30.88 -25.63 -24.19
C PHE A 841 32.37 -25.88 -23.96
N PHE A 842 32.86 -25.77 -22.73
CA PHE A 842 34.30 -25.82 -22.43
C PHE A 842 34.72 -27.09 -21.67
N LYS A 843 33.88 -27.58 -20.75
CA LYS A 843 34.18 -28.75 -19.93
C LYS A 843 34.41 -30.00 -20.81
N GLY A 844 35.49 -30.73 -20.54
CA GLY A 844 35.85 -31.96 -21.25
C GLY A 844 36.33 -31.79 -22.69
N LYS A 845 36.39 -30.57 -23.26
CA LYS A 845 36.85 -30.32 -24.64
C LYS A 845 38.35 -30.03 -24.75
N LEU A 846 38.94 -29.50 -23.69
CA LEU A 846 40.33 -29.02 -23.66
C LEU A 846 41.25 -29.94 -22.84
N VAL A 847 41.01 -31.26 -22.79
CA VAL A 847 41.68 -32.19 -21.86
C VAL A 847 42.98 -32.80 -22.41
N GLY A 848 43.09 -32.94 -23.74
CA GLY A 848 44.16 -33.72 -24.38
C GLY A 848 43.90 -35.22 -24.33
N TYR A 849 44.95 -36.03 -24.41
CA TYR A 849 44.87 -37.50 -24.41
C TYR A 849 45.79 -38.10 -23.33
N PRO A 850 45.58 -39.37 -22.93
CA PRO A 850 46.44 -40.04 -21.96
C PRO A 850 47.93 -39.98 -22.34
N GLY A 851 48.77 -39.46 -21.43
CA GLY A 851 50.19 -39.23 -21.64
C GLY A 851 50.57 -37.78 -22.03
N ASN A 852 49.61 -36.99 -22.54
CA ASN A 852 49.79 -35.57 -22.83
C ASN A 852 48.51 -34.78 -22.49
N TYR A 853 48.26 -34.66 -21.19
CA TYR A 853 47.13 -33.87 -20.68
C TYR A 853 47.49 -32.38 -20.65
N THR A 854 46.52 -31.54 -20.98
CA THR A 854 46.57 -30.11 -20.71
C THR A 854 46.46 -29.88 -19.20
N LYS A 855 47.44 -29.14 -18.65
CA LYS A 855 47.47 -28.77 -17.23
C LYS A 855 47.27 -27.27 -17.09
N ILE A 856 46.33 -26.86 -16.23
CA ILE A 856 46.09 -25.47 -15.84
C ILE A 856 46.52 -25.34 -14.38
N PHE A 857 47.45 -24.43 -14.07
CA PHE A 857 48.08 -24.31 -12.74
C PHE A 857 48.69 -25.62 -12.20
N GLY A 858 49.21 -26.47 -13.10
CA GLY A 858 49.76 -27.79 -12.74
C GLY A 858 48.72 -28.88 -12.49
N LEU A 859 47.42 -28.57 -12.55
CA LEU A 859 46.31 -29.51 -12.36
C LEU A 859 45.71 -29.95 -13.70
N ARG A 860 45.37 -31.24 -13.83
CA ARG A 860 44.64 -31.78 -15.00
C ARG A 860 43.26 -31.15 -15.11
N THR A 861 42.87 -30.73 -16.31
CA THR A 861 41.54 -30.12 -16.54
C THR A 861 40.41 -31.12 -16.34
N GLU A 862 39.24 -30.61 -15.93
CA GLU A 862 38.05 -31.41 -15.64
C GLU A 862 37.48 -32.11 -16.90
N GLN A 863 37.09 -33.38 -16.76
CA GLN A 863 36.41 -34.16 -17.79
C GLN A 863 34.91 -34.27 -17.52
N CYS A 864 34.13 -34.55 -18.55
CA CYS A 864 32.73 -34.92 -18.40
C CYS A 864 32.62 -36.30 -17.72
N SER A 865 31.58 -36.50 -16.92
CA SER A 865 31.20 -37.83 -16.45
C SER A 865 30.89 -38.77 -17.63
N PRO A 866 30.94 -40.10 -17.43
CA PRO A 866 30.62 -41.08 -18.48
C PRO A 866 29.18 -40.99 -19.04
N GLY A 867 28.27 -40.33 -18.32
CA GLY A 867 26.93 -39.99 -18.79
C GLY A 867 26.87 -38.78 -19.75
N GLY A 868 28.01 -38.19 -20.08
CA GLY A 868 28.12 -36.99 -20.92
C GLY A 868 27.93 -35.68 -20.14
N CYS A 869 28.46 -34.59 -20.69
CA CYS A 869 28.30 -33.26 -20.10
C CYS A 869 26.85 -32.73 -20.18
N LEU A 870 26.01 -33.26 -21.08
CA LEU A 870 24.60 -32.85 -21.19
C LEU A 870 23.78 -33.17 -19.93
N MET A 871 24.05 -34.33 -19.30
CA MET A 871 23.40 -34.72 -18.04
C MET A 871 23.82 -33.81 -16.88
N GLU A 872 25.11 -33.52 -16.76
CA GLU A 872 25.62 -32.61 -15.72
C GLU A 872 25.06 -31.20 -15.91
N LEU A 873 24.94 -30.76 -17.16
CA LEU A 873 24.31 -29.50 -17.52
C LEU A 873 22.83 -29.47 -17.09
N ALA A 874 22.07 -30.53 -17.41
CA ALA A 874 20.66 -30.65 -17.02
C ALA A 874 20.49 -30.67 -15.49
N GLN A 875 21.38 -31.37 -14.77
CA GLN A 875 21.39 -31.37 -13.31
C GLN A 875 21.67 -29.97 -12.76
N GLN A 876 22.71 -29.28 -13.26
CA GLN A 876 23.05 -27.92 -12.83
C GLN A 876 21.89 -26.95 -13.07
N LEU A 877 21.26 -27.02 -14.25
CA LEU A 877 20.06 -26.24 -14.58
C LEU A 877 18.91 -26.54 -13.64
N SER A 878 18.64 -27.82 -13.36
CA SER A 878 17.56 -28.22 -12.45
C SER A 878 17.81 -27.66 -11.04
N VAL A 879 19.04 -27.75 -10.54
CA VAL A 879 19.41 -27.23 -9.22
C VAL A 879 19.30 -25.71 -9.17
N ILE A 880 19.77 -24.98 -10.18
CA ILE A 880 19.69 -23.52 -10.21
C ILE A 880 18.25 -23.06 -10.39
N MET A 881 17.53 -23.58 -11.39
CA MET A 881 16.18 -23.15 -11.73
C MET A 881 15.17 -23.53 -10.65
N ILE A 882 15.12 -24.79 -10.23
CA ILE A 882 14.17 -25.25 -9.20
C ILE A 882 14.62 -24.76 -7.82
N GLY A 883 15.91 -24.86 -7.51
CA GLY A 883 16.44 -24.50 -6.20
C GLY A 883 16.34 -22.99 -5.91
N LYS A 884 16.71 -22.13 -6.87
CA LYS A 884 16.54 -20.68 -6.71
C LYS A 884 15.07 -20.34 -6.53
N GLN A 885 14.18 -20.93 -7.33
CA GLN A 885 12.76 -20.64 -7.27
C GLN A 885 12.14 -21.01 -5.92
N VAL A 886 12.43 -22.21 -5.42
CA VAL A 886 11.92 -22.63 -4.11
C VAL A 886 12.41 -21.69 -3.01
N ILE A 887 13.69 -21.28 -3.05
CA ILE A 887 14.23 -20.32 -2.08
C ILE A 887 13.59 -18.94 -2.24
N GLY A 888 13.40 -18.46 -3.47
CA GLY A 888 12.76 -17.20 -3.81
C GLY A 888 11.36 -17.13 -3.24
N ASN A 889 10.49 -18.07 -3.64
CA ASN A 889 9.10 -18.13 -3.19
C ASN A 889 9.00 -18.27 -1.66
N VAL A 890 9.90 -19.03 -1.02
CA VAL A 890 9.95 -19.14 0.45
C VAL A 890 10.38 -17.83 1.10
N GLN A 891 11.42 -17.16 0.57
CA GLN A 891 11.84 -15.85 1.08
C GLN A 891 10.75 -14.82 0.89
N GLU A 892 10.06 -14.83 -0.23
CA GLU A 892 9.01 -13.90 -0.56
C GLU A 892 7.78 -14.05 0.33
N VAL A 893 7.42 -15.26 0.74
CA VAL A 893 6.33 -15.48 1.71
C VAL A 893 6.80 -15.22 3.15
N LEU A 894 8.02 -15.64 3.52
CA LEU A 894 8.47 -15.64 4.92
C LEU A 894 9.07 -14.28 5.36
N VAL A 895 9.83 -13.61 4.49
CA VAL A 895 10.51 -12.35 4.83
C VAL A 895 9.50 -11.25 5.17
N PRO A 896 8.39 -11.05 4.43
CA PRO A 896 7.37 -10.09 4.80
C PRO A 896 6.79 -10.33 6.19
N GLU A 897 6.41 -11.56 6.51
CA GLU A 897 5.85 -11.92 7.81
C GLU A 897 6.85 -11.70 8.95
N ILE A 898 8.12 -12.03 8.74
CA ILE A 898 9.19 -11.74 9.71
C ILE A 898 9.35 -10.23 9.90
N LYS A 899 9.43 -9.44 8.82
CA LYS A 899 9.56 -7.98 8.88
C LYS A 899 8.36 -7.35 9.61
N LYS A 900 7.13 -7.78 9.30
CA LYS A 900 5.90 -7.36 9.98
C LYS A 900 5.94 -7.71 11.48
N PHE A 901 6.34 -8.93 11.83
CA PHE A 901 6.46 -9.37 13.22
C PHE A 901 7.50 -8.55 14.00
N MET A 902 8.67 -8.29 13.41
CA MET A 902 9.72 -7.46 14.02
C MET A 902 9.26 -6.01 14.22
N LYS A 903 8.54 -5.45 13.25
CA LYS A 903 7.97 -4.10 13.32
C LYS A 903 6.90 -3.99 14.41
N LYS A 904 5.96 -4.93 14.48
CA LYS A 904 4.96 -5.04 15.56
C LYS A 904 5.63 -5.10 16.94
N ARG A 905 6.68 -5.91 17.09
CA ARG A 905 7.44 -6.01 18.34
C ARG A 905 8.17 -4.72 18.70
N LYS A 906 8.72 -3.99 17.72
CA LYS A 906 9.41 -2.70 17.92
C LYS A 906 8.45 -1.60 18.37
N MET A 907 7.26 -1.53 17.78
CA MET A 907 6.21 -0.55 18.13
C MET A 907 5.53 -0.88 19.46
N GLY A 908 5.57 -2.15 19.88
CA GLY A 908 5.13 -2.56 21.20
C GLY A 908 3.62 -2.52 21.42
N VAL A 909 2.85 -2.51 20.35
CA VAL A 909 1.39 -2.52 20.38
C VAL A 909 0.90 -3.80 21.06
N THR A 910 0.16 -3.66 22.15
CA THR A 910 -0.50 -4.74 22.88
C THR A 910 -1.98 -4.40 22.98
N GLY A 911 -2.80 -4.88 22.03
CA GLY A 911 -4.25 -4.71 22.06
C GLY A 911 -4.93 -4.92 20.71
N ASN A 912 -6.21 -5.34 20.75
CA ASN A 912 -7.15 -5.36 19.61
C ASN A 912 -7.75 -3.96 19.39
N GLU A 913 -6.93 -2.91 19.35
CA GLU A 913 -7.42 -1.56 19.03
C GLU A 913 -7.65 -1.44 17.53
N VAL A 914 -8.82 -0.93 17.14
CA VAL A 914 -9.16 -0.64 15.75
C VAL A 914 -8.30 0.54 15.30
N LYS A 915 -7.37 0.29 14.37
CA LYS A 915 -6.49 1.32 13.83
C LYS A 915 -7.09 1.99 12.61
N PRO A 916 -6.86 3.30 12.40
CA PRO A 916 -7.29 3.97 11.20
C PRO A 916 -6.50 3.50 9.96
N ARG A 917 -7.05 3.76 8.78
CA ARG A 917 -6.52 3.31 7.48
C ARG A 917 -5.05 3.67 7.26
N TRP A 918 -4.66 4.91 7.56
CA TRP A 918 -3.28 5.38 7.35
C TRP A 918 -2.26 4.69 8.27
N GLU A 919 -2.66 4.29 9.47
CA GLU A 919 -1.83 3.49 10.38
C GLU A 919 -1.72 2.04 9.93
N LEU A 920 -2.83 1.45 9.46
CA LEU A 920 -2.83 0.10 8.90
C LEU A 920 -1.87 0.01 7.69
N ASP A 921 -1.90 1.01 6.81
CA ASP A 921 -0.98 1.09 5.66
C ASP A 921 0.44 1.48 6.08
N TYR A 922 0.59 2.25 7.16
CA TYR A 922 1.92 2.46 7.74
C TYR A 922 2.55 1.14 8.16
N ASP A 923 1.79 0.22 8.74
CA ASP A 923 2.27 -1.08 9.21
C ASP A 923 2.74 -2.01 8.07
N LEU A 924 2.20 -1.84 6.85
CA LEU A 924 2.61 -2.57 5.64
C LEU A 924 4.07 -2.29 5.25
N LEU A 925 4.58 -3.15 4.37
CA LEU A 925 5.95 -3.07 3.84
C LEU A 925 6.03 -2.08 2.68
N GLU A 926 7.19 -1.45 2.51
CA GLU A 926 7.43 -0.58 1.37
C GLU A 926 7.52 -1.40 0.08
N ASN A 927 7.02 -0.83 -1.01
CA ASN A 927 7.08 -1.45 -2.33
C ASN A 927 8.41 -1.07 -3.00
N GLU A 928 9.29 -2.06 -3.23
CA GLU A 928 10.62 -1.88 -3.84
C GLU A 928 10.58 -1.80 -5.38
N GLY A 929 9.38 -1.80 -5.99
CA GLY A 929 9.16 -1.75 -7.44
C GLY A 929 9.14 -3.12 -8.12
N LEU A 930 9.08 -3.13 -9.45
CA LEU A 930 8.93 -4.36 -10.28
C LEU A 930 10.25 -4.91 -10.83
N PHE A 931 11.37 -4.26 -10.54
CA PHE A 931 12.65 -4.58 -11.15
C PHE A 931 13.07 -6.04 -10.86
N GLY A 932 12.97 -6.47 -9.59
CA GLY A 932 13.27 -7.83 -9.18
C GLY A 932 12.37 -8.87 -9.85
N GLU A 933 11.08 -8.56 -9.96
CA GLU A 933 10.07 -9.44 -10.55
C GLU A 933 10.33 -9.71 -12.04
N TYR A 934 10.57 -8.65 -12.83
CA TYR A 934 10.95 -8.82 -14.24
C TYR A 934 12.28 -9.55 -14.39
N LEU A 935 13.30 -9.18 -13.59
CA LEU A 935 14.62 -9.81 -13.66
C LEU A 935 14.52 -11.32 -13.46
N GLU A 936 13.70 -11.76 -12.50
CA GLU A 936 13.49 -13.18 -12.24
C GLU A 936 12.90 -13.90 -13.45
N MET A 937 11.82 -13.36 -14.00
CA MET A 937 11.11 -13.98 -15.13
C MET A 937 11.96 -13.96 -16.43
N VAL A 938 12.74 -12.92 -16.68
CA VAL A 938 13.63 -12.83 -17.85
C VAL A 938 14.79 -13.82 -17.74
N ILE A 939 15.37 -14.00 -16.55
CA ILE A 939 16.39 -15.03 -16.32
C ILE A 939 15.79 -16.44 -16.49
N GLN A 940 14.56 -16.66 -16.01
CA GLN A 940 13.83 -17.91 -16.22
C GLN A 940 13.59 -18.19 -17.72
N PHE A 941 13.20 -17.18 -18.51
CA PHE A 941 13.09 -17.29 -19.97
C PHE A 941 14.43 -17.71 -20.62
N GLY A 942 15.56 -17.19 -20.12
CA GLY A 942 16.90 -17.61 -20.53
C GLY A 942 17.17 -19.10 -20.24
N PHE A 943 16.83 -19.60 -19.06
CA PHE A 943 16.96 -21.04 -18.74
C PHE A 943 16.09 -21.92 -19.64
N VAL A 944 14.87 -21.46 -19.94
CA VAL A 944 13.91 -22.17 -20.79
C VAL A 944 14.33 -22.23 -22.25
N THR A 945 15.00 -21.20 -22.77
CA THR A 945 15.30 -21.09 -24.21
C THR A 945 16.73 -21.50 -24.56
N ILE A 946 17.75 -21.04 -23.82
CA ILE A 946 19.18 -21.19 -24.19
C ILE A 946 19.67 -22.64 -24.11
N PHE A 947 19.12 -23.44 -23.19
CA PHE A 947 19.61 -24.79 -22.87
C PHE A 947 18.53 -25.87 -23.00
N VAL A 948 17.47 -25.60 -23.75
CA VAL A 948 16.31 -26.48 -23.84
C VAL A 948 16.63 -27.85 -24.43
N ALA A 949 17.62 -27.91 -25.32
CA ALA A 949 18.14 -29.17 -25.88
C ALA A 949 18.72 -30.11 -24.80
N ALA A 950 19.21 -29.55 -23.69
CA ALA A 950 19.77 -30.32 -22.57
C ALA A 950 18.69 -30.74 -21.56
N PHE A 951 17.65 -29.94 -21.37
CA PHE A 951 16.62 -30.20 -20.36
C PHE A 951 15.20 -29.92 -20.91
N PRO A 952 14.55 -30.92 -21.54
CA PRO A 952 13.25 -30.71 -22.17
C PRO A 952 12.10 -30.35 -21.21
N LEU A 953 12.23 -30.70 -19.93
CA LEU A 953 11.25 -30.43 -18.88
C LEU A 953 11.32 -28.98 -18.34
N ALA A 954 12.30 -28.16 -18.79
CA ALA A 954 12.46 -26.79 -18.29
C ALA A 954 11.16 -25.96 -18.39
N PRO A 955 10.43 -25.96 -19.54
CA PRO A 955 9.21 -25.17 -19.66
C PRO A 955 8.09 -25.62 -18.71
N PHE A 956 8.00 -26.91 -18.41
CA PHE A 956 7.01 -27.43 -17.48
C PHE A 956 7.22 -26.89 -16.06
N PHE A 957 8.47 -26.89 -15.58
CA PHE A 957 8.78 -26.31 -14.28
C PHE A 957 8.62 -24.78 -14.27
N ALA A 958 8.95 -24.10 -15.37
CA ALA A 958 8.71 -22.68 -15.51
C ALA A 958 7.21 -22.34 -15.49
N LEU A 959 6.37 -23.12 -16.19
CA LEU A 959 4.92 -22.99 -16.19
C LEU A 959 4.35 -23.17 -14.79
N ALA A 960 4.76 -24.25 -14.10
CA ALA A 960 4.34 -24.51 -12.73
C ALA A 960 4.73 -23.36 -11.81
N ASN A 961 5.94 -22.83 -11.96
CA ASN A 961 6.36 -21.67 -11.20
C ASN A 961 5.48 -20.45 -11.46
N ASN A 962 5.30 -20.05 -12.71
CA ASN A 962 4.60 -18.81 -13.03
C ASN A 962 3.13 -18.83 -12.58
N ILE A 963 2.50 -20.01 -12.56
CA ILE A 963 1.14 -20.17 -12.02
C ILE A 963 1.09 -19.83 -10.52
N PHE A 964 2.09 -20.25 -9.74
CA PHE A 964 2.21 -19.87 -8.33
C PHE A 964 2.63 -18.40 -8.20
N GLU A 965 3.60 -17.97 -8.99
CA GLU A 965 4.17 -16.62 -8.97
C GLU A 965 3.10 -15.54 -9.13
N ILE A 966 2.27 -15.65 -10.18
CA ILE A 966 1.19 -14.68 -10.44
C ILE A 966 0.33 -14.48 -9.18
N ARG A 967 0.10 -15.56 -8.41
CA ARG A 967 -0.74 -15.51 -7.20
C ARG A 967 0.03 -14.94 -6.01
N ILE A 968 1.26 -15.39 -5.77
CA ILE A 968 2.11 -14.85 -4.70
C ILE A 968 2.30 -13.34 -4.90
N ASP A 969 2.65 -12.91 -6.11
CA ASP A 969 2.83 -11.50 -6.47
C ASP A 969 1.56 -10.68 -6.26
N SER A 970 0.43 -11.17 -6.76
CA SER A 970 -0.85 -10.46 -6.62
C SER A 970 -1.29 -10.36 -5.16
N ASP A 971 -1.06 -11.40 -4.36
CA ASP A 971 -1.39 -11.43 -2.93
C ASP A 971 -0.51 -10.47 -2.13
N LYS A 972 0.81 -10.52 -2.38
CA LYS A 972 1.82 -9.62 -1.84
C LYS A 972 1.46 -8.16 -2.12
N MET A 973 1.11 -7.81 -3.35
CA MET A 973 0.74 -6.43 -3.73
C MET A 973 -0.59 -5.95 -3.12
N VAL A 974 -1.57 -6.84 -2.97
CA VAL A 974 -2.88 -6.47 -2.42
C VAL A 974 -2.87 -6.40 -0.90
N CYS A 975 -2.12 -7.28 -0.21
CA CYS A 975 -2.23 -7.47 1.24
C CYS A 975 -0.99 -7.05 2.04
N ASP A 976 0.22 -7.16 1.50
CA ASP A 976 1.44 -7.08 2.30
C ASP A 976 2.27 -5.82 2.06
N LEU A 977 2.18 -5.29 0.84
CA LEU A 977 2.86 -4.08 0.42
C LEU A 977 1.95 -2.86 0.56
N ARG A 978 2.57 -1.71 0.84
CA ARG A 978 1.96 -0.41 0.64
C ARG A 978 1.65 -0.20 -0.82
N ARG A 979 0.59 0.55 -1.08
CA ARG A 979 0.20 0.89 -2.43
C ARG A 979 1.30 1.73 -3.10
N PRO A 980 1.79 1.32 -4.28
CA PRO A 980 2.72 2.13 -5.06
C PRO A 980 1.99 3.30 -5.72
N VAL A 981 2.73 4.34 -6.07
CA VAL A 981 2.22 5.42 -6.92
C VAL A 981 1.99 4.87 -8.33
N ALA A 982 0.85 5.19 -8.92
CA ALA A 982 0.50 4.72 -10.26
C ALA A 982 1.37 5.41 -11.32
N HIS A 983 2.38 4.72 -11.84
CA HIS A 983 3.21 5.19 -12.94
C HIS A 983 2.66 4.73 -14.30
N ARG A 984 2.75 5.61 -15.31
CA ARG A 984 2.48 5.27 -16.71
C ARG A 984 3.65 4.47 -17.28
N ALA A 985 3.35 3.50 -18.13
CA ALA A 985 4.31 2.78 -18.95
C ALA A 985 3.61 2.35 -20.23
N GLN A 986 4.24 2.57 -21.39
CA GLN A 986 3.68 2.19 -22.69
C GLN A 986 4.05 0.76 -23.08
N ASP A 987 5.20 0.27 -22.60
CA ASP A 987 5.75 -1.04 -22.88
C ASP A 987 6.44 -1.62 -21.63
N ILE A 988 7.02 -2.81 -21.78
CA ILE A 988 7.87 -3.42 -20.76
C ILE A 988 9.31 -2.84 -20.75
N GLY A 989 9.59 -1.78 -21.52
CA GLY A 989 10.89 -1.12 -21.60
C GLY A 989 12.01 -1.99 -22.17
N ILE A 990 13.23 -1.79 -21.67
CA ILE A 990 14.43 -2.51 -22.12
C ILE A 990 14.33 -4.05 -22.03
N TRP A 991 13.43 -4.58 -21.20
CA TRP A 991 13.21 -6.01 -21.04
C TRP A 991 12.85 -6.70 -22.36
N PHE A 992 12.11 -6.04 -23.26
CA PHE A 992 11.80 -6.60 -24.58
C PHE A 992 13.08 -6.83 -25.40
N SER A 993 13.96 -5.83 -25.43
CA SER A 993 15.25 -5.92 -26.13
C SER A 993 16.13 -7.04 -25.56
N MET A 994 16.11 -7.24 -24.24
CA MET A 994 16.84 -8.34 -23.58
C MET A 994 16.26 -9.71 -23.95
N LEU A 995 14.95 -9.87 -23.93
CA LEU A 995 14.29 -11.11 -24.33
C LEU A 995 14.59 -11.46 -25.80
N SER A 996 14.57 -10.45 -26.69
CA SER A 996 14.96 -10.62 -28.10
C SER A 996 16.42 -11.06 -28.25
N ALA A 997 17.34 -10.46 -27.49
CA ALA A 997 18.74 -10.87 -27.47
C ALA A 997 18.92 -12.30 -26.95
N ILE A 998 18.21 -12.68 -25.88
CA ILE A 998 18.20 -14.04 -25.34
C ILE A 998 17.68 -15.05 -26.37
N ALA A 999 16.57 -14.74 -27.06
CA ALA A 999 16.00 -15.61 -28.08
C ALA A 999 17.00 -15.86 -29.23
N LYS A 1000 17.72 -14.82 -29.68
CA LYS A 1000 18.78 -14.96 -30.70
C LYS A 1000 19.96 -15.79 -30.18
N MET A 1001 20.41 -15.55 -28.95
CA MET A 1001 21.46 -16.37 -28.30
C MET A 1001 21.02 -17.82 -28.13
N ALA A 1002 19.74 -18.09 -27.88
CA ALA A 1002 19.20 -19.42 -27.71
C ALA A 1002 19.27 -20.25 -28.99
N VAL A 1003 19.04 -19.66 -30.16
CA VAL A 1003 19.21 -20.35 -31.46
C VAL A 1003 20.64 -20.85 -31.61
N ILE A 1004 21.61 -19.97 -31.37
CA ILE A 1004 23.04 -20.28 -31.47
C ILE A 1004 23.41 -21.35 -30.44
N SER A 1005 23.05 -21.13 -29.17
CA SER A 1005 23.36 -22.05 -28.07
C SER A 1005 22.83 -23.46 -28.32
N ASN A 1006 21.56 -23.60 -28.74
CA ASN A 1006 20.98 -24.91 -29.03
C ASN A 1006 21.64 -25.60 -30.22
N ALA A 1007 22.04 -24.86 -31.26
CA ALA A 1007 22.81 -25.41 -32.37
C ALA A 1007 24.16 -25.98 -31.90
N PHE A 1008 24.88 -25.22 -31.06
CA PHE A 1008 26.15 -25.66 -30.47
C PHE A 1008 25.98 -26.83 -29.49
N LEU A 1009 24.93 -26.85 -28.67
CA LEU A 1009 24.64 -27.96 -27.75
C LEU A 1009 24.41 -29.27 -28.51
N ILE A 1010 23.60 -29.23 -29.57
CA ILE A 1010 23.32 -30.41 -30.41
C ILE A 1010 24.58 -30.85 -31.15
N ALA A 1011 25.39 -29.91 -31.64
CA ALA A 1011 26.58 -30.24 -32.41
C ALA A 1011 27.74 -30.75 -31.54
N PHE A 1012 28.06 -30.08 -30.43
CA PHE A 1012 29.27 -30.33 -29.66
C PHE A 1012 29.05 -31.11 -28.38
N THR A 1013 27.87 -31.01 -27.75
CA THR A 1013 27.62 -31.56 -26.41
C THR A 1013 26.78 -32.84 -26.46
N SER A 1014 25.81 -32.91 -27.37
CA SER A 1014 25.00 -34.12 -27.65
C SER A 1014 25.79 -35.18 -28.44
N GLN A 1015 25.40 -36.45 -28.28
CA GLN A 1015 25.91 -37.58 -29.05
C GLN A 1015 25.16 -37.81 -30.38
N PHE A 1016 24.24 -36.91 -30.76
CA PHE A 1016 23.41 -37.07 -31.96
C PHE A 1016 24.21 -37.14 -33.26
N LEU A 1017 25.05 -36.14 -33.58
CA LEU A 1017 25.82 -36.10 -34.83
C LEU A 1017 26.88 -37.23 -34.94
N PRO A 1018 27.64 -37.58 -33.89
CA PRO A 1018 28.53 -38.74 -33.92
C PRO A 1018 27.81 -40.05 -34.25
N LYS A 1019 26.64 -40.30 -33.63
CA LYS A 1019 25.81 -41.48 -33.90
C LYS A 1019 25.26 -41.48 -35.33
N LEU A 1020 24.83 -40.31 -35.82
CA LEU A 1020 24.33 -40.15 -37.19
C LEU A 1020 25.43 -40.44 -38.22
N LEU A 1021 26.63 -39.89 -38.03
CA LEU A 1021 27.77 -40.13 -38.92
C LEU A 1021 28.18 -41.61 -38.91
N TYR A 1022 28.28 -42.23 -37.75
CA TYR A 1022 28.58 -43.66 -37.64
C TYR A 1022 27.56 -44.52 -38.40
N ARG A 1023 26.27 -44.23 -38.21
CA ARG A 1023 25.17 -44.93 -38.90
C ARG A 1023 25.26 -44.79 -40.41
N ALA A 1024 25.68 -43.62 -40.90
CA ALA A 1024 25.74 -43.32 -42.33
C ALA A 1024 27.02 -43.81 -43.02
N SER A 1025 28.17 -43.79 -42.34
CA SER A 1025 29.48 -44.02 -42.97
C SER A 1025 30.23 -45.27 -42.52
N ILE A 1026 29.89 -45.86 -41.36
CA ILE A 1026 30.63 -47.00 -40.77
C ILE A 1026 29.75 -48.24 -40.61
N SER A 1027 28.50 -48.08 -40.18
CA SER A 1027 27.61 -49.20 -39.89
C SER A 1027 27.15 -49.92 -41.17
N PRO A 1028 27.38 -51.24 -41.30
CA PRO A 1028 27.01 -52.00 -42.49
C PRO A 1028 25.49 -52.14 -42.66
N ASP A 1029 24.74 -52.27 -41.56
CA ASP A 1029 23.28 -52.45 -41.55
C ASP A 1029 22.53 -51.15 -41.26
N GLY A 1030 23.25 -50.02 -41.14
CA GLY A 1030 22.69 -48.75 -40.69
C GLY A 1030 22.10 -48.82 -39.27
N SER A 1031 22.58 -49.73 -38.43
CA SER A 1031 22.24 -49.81 -37.00
C SER A 1031 23.29 -49.10 -36.14
N LEU A 1032 23.00 -48.87 -34.85
CA LEU A 1032 23.99 -48.34 -33.90
C LEU A 1032 24.80 -49.43 -33.21
N HIS A 1033 24.66 -50.68 -33.63
CA HIS A 1033 25.37 -51.81 -33.03
C HIS A 1033 26.89 -51.68 -33.25
N GLY A 1034 27.67 -51.77 -32.17
CA GLY A 1034 29.12 -51.62 -32.18
C GLY A 1034 29.62 -50.16 -32.11
N TYR A 1035 28.71 -49.18 -31.98
CA TYR A 1035 29.07 -47.77 -31.82
C TYR A 1035 29.95 -47.54 -30.60
N THR A 1036 29.60 -48.16 -29.45
CA THR A 1036 30.34 -47.95 -28.20
C THR A 1036 31.81 -48.39 -28.36
N ASN A 1037 32.06 -49.53 -29.00
CA ASN A 1037 33.42 -50.00 -29.26
C ASN A 1037 34.19 -49.08 -30.22
N TYR A 1038 33.52 -48.54 -31.23
CA TYR A 1038 34.13 -47.60 -32.20
C TYR A 1038 34.44 -46.23 -31.59
N SER A 1039 33.62 -45.76 -30.65
CA SER A 1039 33.77 -44.45 -30.00
C SER A 1039 34.91 -44.37 -28.97
N LEU A 1040 35.55 -45.51 -28.66
CA LEU A 1040 36.60 -45.62 -27.66
C LEU A 1040 37.97 -45.79 -28.33
N ALA A 1041 38.87 -44.83 -28.13
CA ALA A 1041 40.27 -44.92 -28.57
C ALA A 1041 41.14 -45.63 -27.52
N TRP A 1042 42.19 -46.30 -27.97
CA TRP A 1042 43.23 -46.86 -27.10
C TRP A 1042 44.21 -45.76 -26.67
N ALA A 1043 44.61 -45.77 -25.40
CA ALA A 1043 45.68 -44.92 -24.91
C ALA A 1043 47.01 -45.25 -25.62
N PRO A 1044 47.84 -44.25 -25.97
CA PRO A 1044 49.16 -44.50 -26.55
C PRO A 1044 49.99 -45.44 -25.69
N PRO A 1045 50.84 -46.29 -26.29
CA PRO A 1045 51.66 -47.24 -25.52
C PRO A 1045 52.56 -46.50 -24.52
N ASN A 1046 52.71 -47.07 -23.32
CA ASN A 1046 53.47 -46.52 -22.18
C ASN A 1046 52.93 -45.20 -21.57
N SER A 1047 51.71 -44.79 -21.90
CA SER A 1047 51.10 -43.58 -21.31
C SER A 1047 50.42 -43.79 -19.94
N THR A 1048 50.01 -45.03 -19.63
CA THR A 1048 49.32 -45.43 -18.39
C THR A 1048 49.88 -46.75 -17.86
N SER A 1049 49.70 -47.04 -16.56
CA SER A 1049 50.20 -48.29 -15.95
C SER A 1049 49.54 -49.54 -16.49
N VAL A 1050 48.29 -49.43 -16.95
CA VAL A 1050 47.51 -50.51 -17.57
C VAL A 1050 46.99 -50.04 -18.93
N PRO A 1051 46.99 -50.89 -19.98
CA PRO A 1051 46.36 -50.54 -21.25
C PRO A 1051 44.88 -50.24 -21.04
N CYS A 1052 44.48 -49.02 -21.37
CA CYS A 1052 43.14 -48.50 -21.12
C CYS A 1052 42.58 -47.77 -22.35
N ARG A 1053 41.27 -47.53 -22.34
CA ARG A 1053 40.55 -46.79 -23.37
C ARG A 1053 40.01 -45.46 -22.86
N TYR A 1054 39.82 -44.51 -23.77
CA TYR A 1054 39.22 -43.21 -23.49
C TYR A 1054 38.28 -42.79 -24.62
N ILE A 1055 37.32 -41.91 -24.32
CA ILE A 1055 36.32 -41.47 -25.28
C ILE A 1055 36.93 -40.37 -26.14
N GLU A 1056 37.39 -40.72 -27.34
CA GLU A 1056 37.85 -39.78 -28.37
C GLU A 1056 37.97 -40.51 -29.71
N PHE A 1057 37.93 -39.76 -30.82
CA PHE A 1057 38.13 -40.33 -32.17
C PHE A 1057 39.59 -40.22 -32.64
N ASN A 1058 40.53 -40.71 -31.84
CA ASN A 1058 41.96 -40.69 -32.14
C ASN A 1058 42.48 -42.04 -32.68
N ASN A 1059 43.56 -41.96 -33.45
CA ASN A 1059 44.37 -43.11 -33.81
C ASN A 1059 45.19 -43.59 -32.58
N PRO A 1060 45.74 -44.82 -32.60
CA PRO A 1060 46.52 -45.35 -31.47
C PRO A 1060 47.79 -44.57 -31.11
N ASP A 1061 48.28 -43.71 -32.02
CA ASP A 1061 49.42 -42.81 -31.82
C ASP A 1061 49.03 -41.49 -31.12
N GLY A 1062 47.73 -41.27 -30.85
CA GLY A 1062 47.20 -40.04 -30.27
C GLY A 1062 46.85 -38.96 -31.30
N SER A 1063 47.07 -39.19 -32.60
CA SER A 1063 46.68 -38.25 -33.65
C SER A 1063 45.16 -38.30 -33.94
N PRO A 1064 44.50 -37.18 -34.31
CA PRO A 1064 43.09 -37.20 -34.66
C PRO A 1064 42.81 -38.06 -35.89
N SER A 1065 41.80 -38.92 -35.83
CA SER A 1065 41.45 -39.81 -36.94
C SER A 1065 40.77 -39.07 -38.11
N LYS A 1066 40.66 -39.73 -39.27
CA LYS A 1066 39.86 -39.19 -40.39
C LYS A 1066 38.38 -38.99 -40.00
N PHE A 1067 37.84 -39.86 -39.15
CA PHE A 1067 36.46 -39.74 -38.64
C PHE A 1067 36.29 -38.49 -37.79
N TYR A 1068 37.29 -38.15 -36.96
CA TYR A 1068 37.29 -36.92 -36.16
C TYR A 1068 37.10 -35.67 -37.04
N TRP A 1069 37.89 -35.53 -38.11
CA TRP A 1069 37.81 -34.37 -39.00
C TRP A 1069 36.49 -34.30 -39.79
N HIS A 1070 35.97 -35.45 -40.24
CA HIS A 1070 34.64 -35.51 -40.85
C HIS A 1070 33.55 -35.10 -39.87
N LEU A 1071 33.65 -35.56 -38.62
CA LEU A 1071 32.71 -35.20 -37.57
C LEU A 1071 32.76 -33.71 -37.24
N VAL A 1072 33.94 -33.11 -37.09
CA VAL A 1072 34.09 -31.66 -36.85
C VAL A 1072 33.50 -30.85 -38.01
N THR A 1073 33.75 -31.27 -39.26
CA THR A 1073 33.17 -30.62 -40.45
C THR A 1073 31.65 -30.70 -40.44
N LEU A 1074 31.09 -31.88 -40.14
CA LEU A 1074 29.64 -32.08 -40.03
C LEU A 1074 29.04 -31.24 -38.90
N LYS A 1075 29.71 -31.14 -37.75
CA LYS A 1075 29.29 -30.31 -36.61
C LYS A 1075 29.20 -28.83 -36.99
N LEU A 1076 30.25 -28.28 -37.60
CA LEU A 1076 30.26 -26.88 -38.04
C LEU A 1076 29.23 -26.60 -39.13
N GLY A 1077 29.11 -27.50 -40.12
CA GLY A 1077 28.09 -27.41 -41.17
C GLY A 1077 26.67 -27.44 -40.61
N PHE A 1078 26.40 -28.31 -39.63
CA PHE A 1078 25.11 -28.38 -38.95
C PHE A 1078 24.79 -27.06 -38.22
N VAL A 1079 25.73 -26.49 -37.48
CA VAL A 1079 25.51 -25.21 -36.76
C VAL A 1079 25.13 -24.10 -37.75
N ILE A 1080 25.89 -23.93 -38.83
CA ILE A 1080 25.64 -22.91 -39.85
C ILE A 1080 24.25 -23.11 -40.47
N LEU A 1081 23.91 -24.34 -40.87
CA LEU A 1081 22.62 -24.64 -41.49
C LEU A 1081 21.45 -24.41 -40.53
N PHE A 1082 21.57 -24.87 -39.30
CA PHE A 1082 20.54 -24.71 -38.27
C PHE A 1082 20.28 -23.23 -37.97
N GLU A 1083 21.35 -22.48 -37.73
CA GLU A 1083 21.30 -21.05 -37.42
C GLU A 1083 20.63 -20.25 -38.55
N HIS A 1084 21.15 -20.38 -39.78
CA HIS A 1084 20.64 -19.63 -40.92
C HIS A 1084 19.20 -20.03 -41.27
N PHE A 1085 18.84 -21.29 -41.11
CA PHE A 1085 17.47 -21.75 -41.33
C PHE A 1085 16.50 -21.08 -40.35
N VAL A 1086 16.79 -21.12 -39.06
CA VAL A 1086 15.92 -20.52 -38.03
C VAL A 1086 15.85 -19.01 -38.22
N PHE A 1087 16.98 -18.31 -38.38
CA PHE A 1087 16.97 -16.86 -38.57
C PHE A 1087 16.28 -16.41 -39.86
N SER A 1088 16.43 -17.14 -40.96
CA SER A 1088 15.74 -16.80 -42.22
C SER A 1088 14.23 -16.93 -42.09
N VAL A 1089 13.75 -17.97 -41.41
CA VAL A 1089 12.32 -18.16 -41.17
C VAL A 1089 11.80 -17.12 -40.18
N SER A 1090 12.55 -16.78 -39.14
CA SER A 1090 12.19 -15.71 -38.20
C SER A 1090 12.06 -14.36 -38.90
N TRP A 1091 13.01 -14.01 -39.78
CA TRP A 1091 12.95 -12.80 -40.59
C TRP A 1091 11.74 -12.79 -41.54
N LEU A 1092 11.40 -13.94 -42.13
CA LEU A 1092 10.20 -14.08 -42.95
C LEU A 1092 8.91 -13.86 -42.12
N ILE A 1093 8.87 -14.33 -40.88
CA ILE A 1093 7.72 -14.12 -39.98
C ILE A 1093 7.56 -12.64 -39.65
N ASP A 1094 8.65 -11.95 -39.29
CA ASP A 1094 8.69 -10.51 -39.03
C ASP A 1094 8.19 -9.70 -40.24
N MET A 1095 8.56 -10.12 -41.46
CA MET A 1095 8.06 -9.49 -42.69
C MET A 1095 6.55 -9.73 -42.95
N LEU A 1096 6.03 -10.89 -42.58
CA LEU A 1096 4.65 -11.29 -42.88
C LEU A 1096 3.63 -10.83 -41.83
N VAL A 1097 4.06 -10.65 -40.58
CA VAL A 1097 3.19 -10.33 -39.46
C VAL A 1097 3.38 -8.86 -39.08
N PRO A 1098 2.44 -7.96 -39.39
CA PRO A 1098 2.58 -6.56 -39.01
C PRO A 1098 2.48 -6.38 -37.49
N ASP A 1099 3.32 -5.49 -36.96
CA ASP A 1099 3.38 -5.13 -35.53
C ASP A 1099 2.05 -4.55 -35.02
N ILE A 1100 1.36 -3.75 -35.84
CA ILE A 1100 0.05 -3.18 -35.50
C ILE A 1100 -1.06 -4.01 -36.18
N PRO A 1101 -2.00 -4.59 -35.41
CA PRO A 1101 -3.17 -5.23 -35.99
C PRO A 1101 -3.97 -4.25 -36.87
N ALA A 1102 -4.37 -4.65 -38.08
CA ALA A 1102 -5.06 -3.76 -39.02
C ALA A 1102 -6.35 -3.12 -38.48
N GLY A 1103 -7.12 -3.86 -37.67
CA GLY A 1103 -8.32 -3.31 -37.01
C GLY A 1103 -7.99 -2.23 -35.99
N LEU A 1104 -6.88 -2.38 -35.26
CA LEU A 1104 -6.40 -1.40 -34.30
C LEU A 1104 -5.89 -0.13 -34.99
N ASP A 1105 -5.14 -0.27 -36.10
CA ASP A 1105 -4.67 0.88 -36.89
C ASP A 1105 -5.84 1.74 -37.41
N GLN A 1106 -6.93 1.10 -37.85
CA GLN A 1106 -8.14 1.80 -38.25
C GLN A 1106 -8.85 2.48 -37.06
N ALA A 1107 -8.91 1.81 -35.91
CA ALA A 1107 -9.49 2.38 -34.69
C ALA A 1107 -8.71 3.62 -34.23
N ILE A 1108 -7.37 3.56 -34.17
CA ILE A 1108 -6.49 4.68 -33.82
C ILE A 1108 -6.79 5.89 -34.72
N LYS A 1109 -6.79 5.68 -36.05
CA LYS A 1109 -7.04 6.76 -37.02
C LYS A 1109 -8.43 7.36 -36.86
N ARG A 1110 -9.44 6.53 -36.63
CA ARG A 1110 -10.84 6.95 -36.46
C ARG A 1110 -11.03 7.75 -35.17
N GLU A 1111 -10.54 7.25 -34.04
CA GLU A 1111 -10.65 7.91 -32.73
C GLU A 1111 -9.88 9.24 -32.74
N ALA A 1112 -8.67 9.28 -33.31
CA ALA A 1112 -7.90 10.51 -33.45
C ALA A 1112 -8.65 11.58 -34.27
N TYR A 1113 -9.30 11.17 -35.37
CA TYR A 1113 -10.13 12.07 -36.18
C TYR A 1113 -11.33 12.60 -35.39
N GLN A 1114 -12.05 11.73 -34.69
CA GLN A 1114 -13.21 12.10 -33.87
C GLN A 1114 -12.83 13.01 -32.69
N ALA A 1115 -11.75 12.69 -31.98
CA ALA A 1115 -11.21 13.51 -30.89
C ALA A 1115 -10.85 14.91 -31.38
N LYS A 1116 -10.19 15.03 -32.53
CA LYS A 1116 -9.86 16.32 -33.14
C LYS A 1116 -11.12 17.11 -33.50
N GLN A 1117 -12.16 16.46 -34.00
CA GLN A 1117 -13.44 17.10 -34.32
C GLN A 1117 -14.11 17.64 -33.05
N ILE A 1118 -14.25 16.81 -32.02
CA ILE A 1118 -14.87 17.17 -30.72
C ILE A 1118 -14.09 18.30 -30.03
N MET A 1119 -12.76 18.31 -30.13
CA MET A 1119 -11.92 19.36 -29.53
C MET A 1119 -11.84 20.64 -30.37
N SER A 1120 -12.28 20.64 -31.63
CA SER A 1120 -12.30 21.84 -32.47
C SER A 1120 -13.42 22.81 -32.07
N ASP A 1121 -13.18 24.11 -32.19
CA ASP A 1121 -14.17 25.16 -31.87
C ASP A 1121 -15.03 25.55 -33.08
N ASN A 1122 -14.65 25.09 -34.28
CA ASN A 1122 -15.28 25.44 -35.56
C ASN A 1122 -16.32 24.38 -36.01
N HIS A 1123 -17.26 24.02 -35.14
CA HIS A 1123 -18.34 23.08 -35.49
C HIS A 1123 -19.26 23.58 -36.62
N GLY A 1124 -19.25 24.88 -36.95
CA GLY A 1124 -20.15 25.46 -37.97
C GLY A 1124 -19.64 25.48 -39.43
N LEU A 1125 -18.39 25.07 -39.72
CA LEU A 1125 -17.80 25.21 -41.06
C LEU A 1125 -17.66 23.90 -41.86
N MET A 1126 -17.85 22.75 -41.23
CA MET A 1126 -17.97 21.46 -41.94
C MET A 1126 -19.42 20.99 -41.83
N GLY A 1127 -20.17 21.21 -42.90
CA GLY A 1127 -21.62 20.97 -42.94
C GLY A 1127 -21.99 19.50 -42.70
N GLY A 1128 -23.04 19.34 -41.89
CA GLY A 1128 -23.95 18.18 -41.90
C GLY A 1128 -23.71 17.14 -40.82
N LEU A 1129 -24.25 17.37 -39.62
CA LEU A 1129 -24.99 16.43 -38.73
C LEU A 1129 -25.42 17.21 -37.44
N PRO A 1130 -26.54 16.82 -36.78
CA PRO A 1130 -27.39 17.74 -36.01
C PRO A 1130 -26.86 18.08 -34.61
N SER A 1131 -27.43 19.16 -34.06
CA SER A 1131 -27.13 19.78 -32.76
C SER A 1131 -27.29 18.83 -31.57
N SER A 1132 -26.60 19.18 -30.47
CA SER A 1132 -26.52 18.47 -29.18
C SER A 1132 -27.85 17.95 -28.60
N ASP A 1133 -28.98 18.56 -28.95
CA ASP A 1133 -30.28 18.22 -28.37
C ASP A 1133 -30.89 16.94 -28.97
N ASP A 1134 -30.50 16.53 -30.19
CA ASP A 1134 -30.96 15.26 -30.80
C ASP A 1134 -30.23 14.03 -30.24
N TYR A 1135 -29.05 14.21 -29.62
CA TYR A 1135 -28.25 13.09 -29.08
C TYR A 1135 -28.77 12.51 -27.76
N MET A 1136 -29.57 13.27 -27.00
CA MET A 1136 -30.16 12.80 -25.75
C MET A 1136 -31.35 11.86 -25.96
N LEU A 1137 -31.96 11.85 -27.16
CA LEU A 1137 -33.11 11.01 -27.50
C LEU A 1137 -32.71 9.61 -27.99
N GLU A 1138 -31.50 9.40 -28.50
CA GLU A 1138 -30.98 8.07 -28.86
C GLU A 1138 -30.42 7.28 -27.65
N LEU A 1139 -30.44 7.87 -26.45
CA LEU A 1139 -30.03 7.21 -25.20
C LEU A 1139 -31.21 6.53 -24.46
N GLU A 1140 -32.46 6.73 -24.90
CA GLU A 1140 -33.65 6.09 -24.32
C GLU A 1140 -34.29 5.00 -25.23
N THR A 1141 -33.65 4.63 -26.35
CA THR A 1141 -34.04 3.48 -27.20
C THR A 1141 -32.87 2.54 -27.40
#